data_AF-A0A5C8VFP2-F1
#
_entry.id   AF-A0A5C8VFP2-F1
#
_cell.length_a   1.000
_cell.length_b   1.000
_cell.length_c   1.000
_cell.angle_alpha   90.00
_cell.angle_beta   90.00
_cell.angle_gamma   90.00
#
_symmetry.space_group_name_H-M   'P 1'
#
loop_
_entity.id
_entity.type
_entity.pdbx_description
1 polymer ?
#
loop_
_entity_poly.entity_id
_entity_poly.type
_entity_poly.pdbx_seq_one_letter_code
_entity_poly.pdbx_strand_id
1 'polypeptide(L)'
;MRWVTFGLVRGVLHASRTTARIAATLVLAALGILFLNYVVLSTDKAHAYRNLDPGLTECRDGLATGWTILADTGRETLRAAMPSDGDGWVDASNDEGAVIATDARWATRLRCALQRHIVPARESGGSDLAFHLGFIEFQEDGEPYALVSREGASDTAIDSAMLRHAMDNEMRAKGMPATMVKPVITQLDALKKHLSTGSHYVIAFVHGWRHDARIGDGNVADLRLYAAHAARFLAQRCPSDPSVCDMDVTAIYIGWRGARVDERGLRRWFGDAIGGFFGNLSAGATLFDRKPVSEAIAPAAISALRTIETTLSAPGAHNKLIVAGHSLGGNMLASGLKDDMVKAVHRHRFGETLLPVLGNLVVLINPASEASKWTAIQREVWLKLADHADAQTPAAEVARDDGYFPADQRPVLMSVTAALAFPAGGLRPGDCAWIGLDIDDAFAAARRKIRSRLSATDSMFDAGVDYDWATHDLFPTFKFDFRPAASFLDRVAARFEGRQPRGESCTPPAPVDLVAGSLTLPLRALSLLAATFPFQNTAREDSHTIGNLDPPRPAAGVLADAQPSAAPFGTTHELLGLDASGLERHHPYATLADAALDCPRSDHWLTRGRLARADRRGNFWDSADLAPGRPGEHGPAARFLHGLQLTGMAPITRANDPFWNVRAFDNALSRHDGYRLSSFICALNQLVMDDITDAPTLMNDHRDTQIP
;
A
#
# COMPACT_ATOMS: atom_id res chain seq x y z
N MET A 1 61.18 -27.30 -0.29
CA MET A 1 59.96 -27.25 -1.14
C MET A 1 58.82 -28.18 -0.68
N ARG A 2 59.08 -29.43 -0.23
CA ARG A 2 58.03 -30.37 0.27
C ARG A 2 57.31 -29.98 1.59
N TRP A 3 57.93 -29.17 2.44
CA TRP A 3 57.33 -28.76 3.73
C TRP A 3 56.33 -27.60 3.60
N VAL A 4 56.52 -26.70 2.62
CA VAL A 4 55.62 -25.57 2.36
C VAL A 4 54.32 -26.05 1.71
N THR A 5 54.38 -27.04 0.83
CA THR A 5 53.19 -27.65 0.22
C THR A 5 52.35 -28.46 1.22
N PHE A 6 52.97 -29.13 2.20
CA PHE A 6 52.24 -29.87 3.25
C PHE A 6 51.50 -28.95 4.25
N GLY A 7 52.10 -27.80 4.58
CA GLY A 7 51.46 -26.78 5.44
C GLY A 7 50.26 -26.11 4.75
N LEU A 8 50.36 -25.82 3.45
CA LEU A 8 49.27 -25.24 2.66
C LEU A 8 48.08 -26.21 2.53
N VAL A 9 48.33 -27.48 2.27
CA VAL A 9 47.27 -28.50 2.17
C VAL A 9 46.55 -28.71 3.50
N ARG A 10 47.28 -28.70 4.63
CA ARG A 10 46.69 -28.78 5.98
C ARG A 10 45.86 -27.54 6.32
N GLY A 11 46.33 -26.34 5.95
CA GLY A 11 45.59 -25.09 6.13
C GLY A 11 44.29 -25.06 5.32
N VAL A 12 44.33 -25.48 4.06
CA VAL A 12 43.13 -25.56 3.19
C VAL A 12 42.13 -26.59 3.69
N LEU A 13 42.58 -27.76 4.17
CA LEU A 13 41.70 -28.78 4.77
C LEU A 13 41.10 -28.34 6.12
N HIS A 14 41.82 -27.52 6.89
CA HIS A 14 41.29 -26.97 8.13
C HIS A 14 40.25 -25.89 7.84
N ALA A 15 40.54 -24.97 6.91
CA ALA A 15 39.60 -23.96 6.44
C ALA A 15 38.34 -24.62 5.87
N SER A 16 38.45 -25.64 5.01
CA SER A 16 37.28 -26.32 4.42
C SER A 16 36.42 -27.03 5.46
N ARG A 17 37.02 -27.67 6.48
CA ARG A 17 36.29 -28.27 7.59
C ARG A 17 35.59 -27.23 8.47
N THR A 18 36.23 -26.09 8.69
CA THR A 18 35.61 -24.98 9.43
C THR A 18 34.44 -24.39 8.64
N THR A 19 34.61 -24.15 7.34
CA THR A 19 33.53 -23.69 6.45
C THR A 19 32.37 -24.69 6.40
N ALA A 20 32.64 -25.99 6.29
CA ALA A 20 31.61 -27.03 6.30
C ALA A 20 30.86 -27.11 7.63
N ARG A 21 31.55 -26.94 8.77
CA ARG A 21 30.91 -26.86 10.09
C ARG A 21 30.02 -25.63 10.21
N ILE A 22 30.52 -24.46 9.79
CA ILE A 22 29.73 -23.22 9.78
C ILE A 22 28.48 -23.39 8.91
N ALA A 23 28.63 -23.95 7.70
CA ALA A 23 27.50 -24.21 6.81
C ALA A 23 26.48 -25.18 7.43
N ALA A 24 26.93 -26.28 8.04
CA ALA A 24 26.05 -27.24 8.71
C ALA A 24 25.31 -26.63 9.90
N THR A 25 25.99 -25.79 10.70
CA THR A 25 25.36 -25.05 11.81
C THR A 25 24.31 -24.06 11.29
N LEU A 26 24.60 -23.33 10.20
CA LEU A 26 23.62 -22.42 9.57
C LEU A 26 22.40 -23.18 9.04
N VAL A 27 22.60 -24.36 8.42
CA VAL A 27 21.50 -25.21 7.95
C VAL A 27 20.65 -25.72 9.11
N LEU A 28 21.27 -26.21 10.19
CA LEU A 28 20.54 -26.66 11.38
C LEU A 28 19.78 -25.52 12.07
N ALA A 29 20.38 -24.33 12.14
CA ALA A 29 19.71 -23.13 12.63
C ALA A 29 18.50 -22.77 11.76
N ALA A 30 18.65 -22.80 10.43
CA ALA A 30 17.54 -22.56 9.49
C ALA A 30 16.41 -23.58 9.66
N LEU A 31 16.73 -24.88 9.78
CA LEU A 31 15.75 -25.93 10.03
C LEU A 31 15.06 -25.79 11.40
N GLY A 32 15.81 -25.41 12.43
CA GLY A 32 15.26 -25.13 13.76
C GLY A 32 14.29 -23.94 13.75
N ILE A 33 14.63 -22.88 13.02
CA ILE A 33 13.74 -21.72 12.80
C ILE A 33 12.47 -22.15 12.08
N LEU A 34 12.57 -22.93 11.00
CA LEU A 34 11.41 -23.47 10.30
C LEU A 34 10.54 -24.34 11.23
N PHE A 35 11.13 -25.21 12.05
CA PHE A 35 10.35 -26.02 12.99
C PHE A 35 9.60 -25.17 14.02
N LEU A 36 10.27 -24.18 14.63
CA LEU A 36 9.64 -23.23 15.56
C LEU A 36 8.47 -22.49 14.91
N ASN A 37 8.67 -21.97 13.69
CA ASN A 37 7.68 -21.20 12.96
C ASN A 37 6.47 -22.03 12.53
N TYR A 38 6.70 -23.24 12.03
CA TYR A 38 5.66 -24.04 11.39
C TYR A 38 4.96 -25.03 12.32
N VAL A 39 5.56 -25.36 13.47
CA VAL A 39 5.04 -26.37 14.40
C VAL A 39 4.70 -25.78 15.77
N VAL A 40 5.54 -24.90 16.31
CA VAL A 40 5.39 -24.41 17.70
C VAL A 40 4.57 -23.12 17.76
N LEU A 41 4.79 -22.20 16.82
CA LEU A 41 4.19 -20.86 16.82
C LEU A 41 3.25 -20.63 15.64
N SER A 42 2.64 -21.71 15.12
CA SER A 42 1.70 -21.58 14.01
C SER A 42 0.41 -20.92 14.46
N THR A 43 -0.16 -20.05 13.63
CA THR A 43 -1.49 -19.48 13.84
C THR A 43 -2.58 -20.55 13.68
N ASP A 44 -3.72 -20.42 14.37
CA ASP A 44 -4.81 -21.40 14.29
C ASP A 44 -5.39 -21.49 12.87
N LYS A 45 -5.77 -22.71 12.46
CA LYS A 45 -6.43 -22.98 11.19
C LYS A 45 -7.94 -22.92 11.37
N ALA A 46 -8.66 -22.36 10.39
CA ALA A 46 -10.12 -22.45 10.27
C ALA A 46 -10.93 -21.80 11.42
N HIS A 47 -10.54 -20.60 11.86
CA HIS A 47 -11.32 -19.81 12.81
C HIS A 47 -11.39 -18.34 12.39
N ALA A 48 -12.58 -17.72 12.48
CA ALA A 48 -12.77 -16.28 12.31
C ALA A 48 -12.70 -15.55 13.64
N TYR A 49 -12.00 -14.43 13.67
CA TYR A 49 -11.76 -13.68 14.89
C TYR A 49 -12.88 -12.68 15.22
N ARG A 50 -13.59 -12.18 14.20
CA ARG A 50 -14.59 -11.09 14.29
C ARG A 50 -15.93 -11.55 13.75
N ASN A 51 -16.45 -12.67 14.27
CA ASN A 51 -17.61 -13.37 13.73
C ASN A 51 -18.87 -13.29 14.58
N LEU A 52 -18.89 -12.56 15.70
CA LEU A 52 -20.12 -12.44 16.50
C LEU A 52 -21.18 -11.66 15.72
N ASP A 53 -22.41 -12.21 15.71
CA ASP A 53 -23.56 -11.58 15.08
C ASP A 53 -23.84 -10.19 15.67
N PRO A 54 -23.90 -9.13 14.84
CA PRO A 54 -24.28 -7.78 15.27
C PRO A 54 -25.63 -7.69 16.01
N GLY A 55 -26.52 -8.66 15.84
CA GLY A 55 -27.80 -8.74 16.55
C GLY A 55 -27.70 -9.12 18.04
N LEU A 56 -26.57 -9.69 18.48
CA LEU A 56 -26.34 -10.01 19.90
C LEU A 56 -26.33 -8.74 20.75
N THR A 57 -26.80 -8.83 21.99
CA THR A 57 -26.98 -7.66 22.87
C THR A 57 -25.68 -6.85 23.02
N GLU A 58 -24.53 -7.48 23.23
CA GLU A 58 -23.27 -6.75 23.42
C GLU A 58 -22.80 -6.05 22.15
N CYS A 59 -23.11 -6.59 20.96
CA CYS A 59 -22.77 -5.97 19.68
C CYS A 59 -23.77 -4.85 19.33
N ARG A 60 -25.06 -5.11 19.46
CA ARG A 60 -26.15 -4.16 19.17
C ARG A 60 -26.07 -2.93 20.05
N ASP A 61 -25.86 -3.10 21.36
CA ASP A 61 -25.74 -1.98 22.29
C ASP A 61 -24.49 -1.15 21.96
N GLY A 62 -23.42 -1.81 21.54
CA GLY A 62 -22.21 -1.19 21.03
C GLY A 62 -22.42 -0.37 19.76
N LEU A 63 -23.19 -0.88 18.81
CA LEU A 63 -23.54 -0.15 17.58
C LEU A 63 -24.43 1.07 17.86
N ALA A 64 -25.35 0.96 18.81
CA ALA A 64 -26.23 2.06 19.18
C ALA A 64 -25.47 3.19 19.89
N THR A 65 -24.57 2.86 20.83
CA THR A 65 -23.90 3.84 21.69
C THR A 65 -22.54 4.30 21.16
N GLY A 66 -21.82 3.44 20.44
CA GLY A 66 -20.43 3.64 20.02
C GLY A 66 -19.42 3.38 21.15
N TRP A 67 -18.24 2.90 20.78
CA TRP A 67 -17.17 2.56 21.72
C TRP A 67 -16.11 3.66 21.79
N THR A 68 -15.93 4.23 22.98
CA THR A 68 -14.84 5.19 23.28
C THR A 68 -13.63 4.54 23.96
N ILE A 69 -13.77 3.30 24.44
CA ILE A 69 -12.83 2.65 25.37
C ILE A 69 -11.38 2.63 24.85
N LEU A 70 -11.20 2.47 23.53
CA LEU A 70 -9.89 2.45 22.91
C LEU A 70 -9.23 3.82 22.96
N ALA A 71 -9.98 4.88 22.65
CA ALA A 71 -9.48 6.24 22.75
C ALA A 71 -9.26 6.66 24.22
N ASP A 72 -10.14 6.26 25.13
CA ASP A 72 -9.99 6.58 26.55
C ASP A 72 -8.77 5.88 27.16
N THR A 73 -8.63 4.56 26.97
CA THR A 73 -7.46 3.78 27.42
C THR A 73 -6.19 4.26 26.73
N GLY A 74 -6.25 4.55 25.42
CA GLY A 74 -5.11 5.01 24.64
C GLY A 74 -4.54 6.35 25.12
N ARG A 75 -5.39 7.29 25.54
CA ARG A 75 -4.94 8.57 26.14
C ARG A 75 -4.21 8.35 27.46
N GLU A 76 -4.62 7.38 28.26
CA GLU A 76 -3.92 7.01 29.50
C GLU A 76 -2.55 6.40 29.19
N THR A 77 -2.48 5.47 28.22
CA THR A 77 -1.22 4.88 27.76
C THR A 77 -0.25 5.93 27.25
N LEU A 78 -0.70 6.89 26.44
CA LEU A 78 0.15 7.96 25.92
C LEU A 78 0.73 8.86 27.02
N ARG A 79 0.01 9.08 28.12
CA ARG A 79 0.53 9.84 29.28
C ARG A 79 1.64 9.08 30.02
N ALA A 80 1.60 7.74 29.98
CA ALA A 80 2.55 6.87 30.65
C ALA A 80 3.75 6.48 29.77
N ALA A 81 3.62 6.58 28.45
CA ALA A 81 4.65 6.20 27.50
C ALA A 81 5.73 7.29 27.33
N MET A 82 7.00 6.88 27.33
CA MET A 82 8.07 7.71 26.76
C MET A 82 8.06 7.57 25.23
N PRO A 83 8.37 8.63 24.45
CA PRO A 83 8.52 8.51 23.00
C PRO A 83 9.56 7.44 22.69
N SER A 84 9.21 6.49 21.84
CA SER A 84 10.14 5.51 21.29
C SER A 84 10.74 6.09 20.02
N ASP A 85 12.02 6.47 20.06
CA ASP A 85 12.82 6.92 18.91
C ASP A 85 13.27 5.75 17.98
N GLY A 86 12.53 4.63 17.99
CA GLY A 86 12.91 3.37 17.35
C GLY A 86 12.13 3.02 16.08
N ASP A 87 12.77 2.22 15.22
CA ASP A 87 12.40 1.86 13.85
C ASP A 87 10.98 1.31 13.63
N GLY A 88 10.03 2.23 13.45
CA GLY A 88 8.65 1.96 13.00
C GLY A 88 7.64 2.52 13.99
N TRP A 89 6.94 3.58 13.60
CA TRP A 89 5.92 4.17 14.46
C TRP A 89 4.79 3.17 14.71
N VAL A 90 4.65 2.71 15.97
CA VAL A 90 3.52 1.91 16.45
C VAL A 90 2.64 2.80 17.32
N ASP A 91 1.36 2.90 16.96
CA ASP A 91 0.40 3.66 17.76
C ASP A 91 0.03 2.93 19.05
N ALA A 92 0.75 3.22 20.13
CA ALA A 92 0.47 2.68 21.46
C ALA A 92 -0.92 3.06 22.00
N SER A 93 -1.59 4.05 21.40
CA SER A 93 -2.91 4.49 21.82
C SER A 93 -4.05 3.65 21.23
N ASN A 94 -3.74 2.71 20.34
CA ASN A 94 -4.71 1.93 19.58
C ASN A 94 -4.64 0.42 19.88
N ASP A 95 -4.43 0.07 21.15
CA ASP A 95 -4.16 -1.30 21.59
C ASP A 95 -5.40 -1.98 22.22
N GLU A 96 -5.95 -2.97 21.52
CA GLU A 96 -7.05 -3.80 22.02
C GLU A 96 -6.64 -4.70 23.20
N GLY A 97 -5.37 -5.12 23.27
CA GLY A 97 -4.84 -5.90 24.38
C GLY A 97 -4.82 -5.12 25.68
N ALA A 98 -4.44 -3.83 25.62
CA ALA A 98 -4.51 -2.92 26.76
C ALA A 98 -5.94 -2.75 27.28
N VAL A 99 -6.92 -2.60 26.37
CA VAL A 99 -8.34 -2.51 26.73
C VAL A 99 -8.84 -3.77 27.44
N ILE A 100 -8.46 -4.96 26.95
CA ILE A 100 -8.87 -6.23 27.57
C ILE A 100 -8.22 -6.42 28.93
N ALA A 101 -6.98 -5.97 29.12
CA ALA A 101 -6.31 -6.00 30.41
C ALA A 101 -7.06 -5.14 31.45
N THR A 102 -7.66 -4.03 31.02
CA THR A 102 -8.48 -3.16 31.87
C THR A 102 -9.87 -3.75 32.16
N ASP A 103 -10.56 -4.29 31.15
CA ASP A 103 -11.85 -4.98 31.32
C ASP A 103 -11.97 -6.18 30.36
N ALA A 104 -11.91 -7.38 30.94
CA ALA A 104 -11.91 -8.64 30.21
C ALA A 104 -13.17 -8.86 29.34
N ARG A 105 -14.30 -8.17 29.61
CA ARG A 105 -15.52 -8.27 28.78
C ARG A 105 -15.30 -7.77 27.36
N TRP A 106 -14.30 -6.91 27.15
CA TRP A 106 -13.95 -6.44 25.81
C TRP A 106 -13.38 -7.54 24.92
N ALA A 107 -12.85 -8.63 25.48
CA ALA A 107 -12.43 -9.78 24.69
C ALA A 107 -13.59 -10.37 23.88
N THR A 108 -14.82 -10.32 24.41
CA THR A 108 -16.03 -10.74 23.70
C THR A 108 -16.54 -9.64 22.78
N ARG A 109 -16.67 -8.39 23.27
CA ARG A 109 -17.21 -7.28 22.46
C ARG A 109 -16.40 -7.01 21.20
N LEU A 110 -15.07 -7.08 21.29
CA LEU A 110 -14.20 -6.88 20.15
C LEU A 110 -14.36 -7.97 19.07
N ARG A 111 -15.03 -9.09 19.34
CA ARG A 111 -15.34 -10.12 18.32
C ARG A 111 -16.57 -9.79 17.46
N CYS A 112 -17.29 -8.70 17.73
CA CYS A 112 -18.42 -8.26 16.90
C CYS A 112 -17.98 -8.01 15.46
N ALA A 113 -18.71 -8.58 14.50
CA ALA A 113 -18.44 -8.47 13.07
C ALA A 113 -18.68 -7.07 12.50
N LEU A 114 -19.50 -6.28 13.20
CA LEU A 114 -19.72 -4.87 12.93
C LEU A 114 -19.61 -4.11 14.26
N GLN A 115 -18.87 -3.00 14.24
CA GLN A 115 -18.52 -2.22 15.41
C GLN A 115 -18.71 -0.74 15.10
N ARG A 116 -19.03 0.07 16.12
CA ARG A 116 -19.05 1.52 16.02
C ARG A 116 -18.06 2.09 17.01
N HIS A 117 -17.13 2.91 16.53
CA HIS A 117 -16.08 3.52 17.33
C HIS A 117 -16.29 5.03 17.38
N ILE A 118 -15.98 5.63 18.53
CA ILE A 118 -16.04 7.07 18.75
C ILE A 118 -14.70 7.52 19.36
N VAL A 119 -14.04 8.48 18.71
CA VAL A 119 -12.89 9.20 19.26
C VAL A 119 -13.41 10.53 19.80
N PRO A 120 -13.57 10.69 21.12
CA PRO A 120 -14.16 11.89 21.69
C PRO A 120 -13.21 13.07 21.55
N ALA A 121 -13.74 14.27 21.26
CA ALA A 121 -13.00 15.51 21.40
C ALA A 121 -13.00 15.95 22.87
N ARG A 122 -11.88 16.50 23.34
CA ARG A 122 -11.73 17.04 24.70
C ARG A 122 -11.43 18.54 24.71
N GLU A 123 -11.00 19.11 23.58
CA GLU A 123 -10.81 20.54 23.45
C GLU A 123 -12.13 21.28 23.24
N SER A 124 -12.21 22.52 23.73
CA SER A 124 -13.40 23.35 23.60
C SER A 124 -13.68 23.68 22.13
N GLY A 125 -14.80 23.22 21.60
CA GLY A 125 -15.20 23.44 20.20
C GLY A 125 -14.80 22.32 19.24
N GLY A 126 -14.13 21.27 19.72
CA GLY A 126 -13.90 20.05 18.94
C GLY A 126 -15.17 19.19 18.82
N SER A 127 -15.26 18.39 17.75
CA SER A 127 -16.34 17.42 17.54
C SER A 127 -15.81 16.00 17.61
N ASP A 128 -16.59 15.11 18.21
CA ASP A 128 -16.29 13.69 18.25
C ASP A 128 -16.20 13.11 16.83
N LEU A 129 -15.27 12.17 16.64
CA LEU A 129 -15.14 11.43 15.38
C LEU A 129 -15.84 10.08 15.54
N ALA A 130 -16.83 9.79 14.71
CA ALA A 130 -17.53 8.51 14.71
C ALA A 130 -17.33 7.77 13.38
N PHE A 131 -17.13 6.45 13.47
CA PHE A 131 -17.05 5.59 12.29
C PHE A 131 -17.48 4.15 12.63
N HIS A 132 -17.84 3.40 11.60
CA HIS A 132 -18.12 1.97 11.69
C HIS A 132 -16.92 1.15 11.20
N LEU A 133 -16.69 0.01 11.85
CA LEU A 133 -15.68 -0.98 11.46
C LEU A 133 -16.36 -2.34 11.27
N GLY A 134 -16.35 -2.81 10.03
CA GLY A 134 -16.85 -4.10 9.60
C GLY A 134 -15.74 -5.08 9.27
N PHE A 135 -16.02 -6.37 9.36
CA PHE A 135 -15.07 -7.44 9.03
C PHE A 135 -15.67 -8.41 8.01
N ILE A 136 -14.87 -8.86 7.06
CA ILE A 136 -15.17 -9.99 6.17
C ILE A 136 -13.95 -10.89 6.19
N GLU A 137 -14.08 -12.07 6.79
CA GLU A 137 -12.98 -13.03 6.92
C GLU A 137 -13.21 -14.21 5.97
N PHE A 138 -12.15 -14.61 5.28
CA PHE A 138 -12.13 -15.75 4.37
C PHE A 138 -11.31 -16.90 4.93
N GLN A 139 -11.80 -18.11 4.68
CA GLN A 139 -11.06 -19.35 4.81
C GLN A 139 -9.98 -19.44 3.71
N GLU A 140 -9.02 -20.36 3.88
CA GLU A 140 -7.92 -20.52 2.90
C GLU A 140 -8.39 -21.06 1.54
N ASP A 141 -9.58 -21.66 1.49
CA ASP A 141 -10.24 -22.12 0.25
C ASP A 141 -11.09 -21.02 -0.42
N GLY A 142 -11.18 -19.83 0.19
CA GLY A 142 -11.95 -18.70 -0.31
C GLY A 142 -13.40 -18.64 0.19
N GLU A 143 -13.86 -19.61 0.99
CA GLU A 143 -15.21 -19.55 1.56
C GLU A 143 -15.26 -18.50 2.70
N PRO A 144 -16.26 -17.60 2.72
CA PRO A 144 -16.41 -16.64 3.82
C PRO A 144 -16.81 -17.35 5.10
N TYR A 145 -16.37 -16.84 6.25
CA TYR A 145 -16.83 -17.38 7.54
C TYR A 145 -18.28 -16.99 7.86
N ALA A 146 -18.98 -17.93 8.49
CA ALA A 146 -20.32 -17.70 9.04
C ALA A 146 -20.29 -16.81 10.28
N LEU A 147 -21.37 -16.05 10.50
CA LEU A 147 -21.59 -15.44 11.82
C LEU A 147 -21.90 -16.52 12.86
N VAL A 148 -21.52 -16.24 14.09
CA VAL A 148 -21.82 -17.11 15.24
C VAL A 148 -22.74 -16.39 16.21
N SER A 149 -23.67 -17.15 16.77
CA SER A 149 -24.51 -16.75 17.89
C SER A 149 -23.97 -17.38 19.17
N ARG A 150 -24.27 -16.79 20.33
CA ARG A 150 -23.82 -17.30 21.63
C ARG A 150 -25.01 -17.79 22.44
N GLU A 151 -25.07 -19.09 22.69
CA GLU A 151 -25.99 -19.72 23.63
C GLU A 151 -25.18 -20.19 24.85
N GLY A 152 -25.26 -19.47 25.97
CA GLY A 152 -24.49 -19.78 27.18
C GLY A 152 -22.98 -19.50 27.02
N ALA A 153 -22.14 -20.53 27.24
CA ALA A 153 -20.68 -20.43 27.16
C ALA A 153 -20.09 -20.97 25.84
N SER A 154 -20.92 -21.46 24.91
CA SER A 154 -20.49 -21.99 23.62
C SER A 154 -20.93 -21.11 22.47
N ASP A 155 -20.01 -20.88 21.52
CA ASP A 155 -20.31 -20.22 20.25
C ASP A 155 -20.86 -21.26 19.28
N THR A 156 -22.02 -20.97 18.69
CA THR A 156 -22.67 -21.84 17.71
C THR A 156 -22.76 -21.07 16.39
N ALA A 157 -22.17 -21.63 15.34
CA ALA A 157 -22.32 -21.07 13.99
C ALA A 157 -23.81 -20.95 13.66
N ILE A 158 -24.20 -19.81 13.08
CA ILE A 158 -25.58 -19.59 12.65
C ILE A 158 -25.79 -20.41 11.39
N ASP A 159 -26.13 -21.69 11.61
CA ASP A 159 -26.42 -22.63 10.56
C ASP A 159 -27.89 -22.54 10.13
N SER A 160 -28.20 -23.23 9.04
CA SER A 160 -29.55 -23.28 8.49
C SER A 160 -30.58 -23.93 9.45
N ALA A 161 -30.18 -24.57 10.55
CA ALA A 161 -31.08 -25.21 11.51
C ALA A 161 -31.52 -24.26 12.63
N MET A 162 -30.60 -23.44 13.18
CA MET A 162 -30.96 -22.37 14.13
C MET A 162 -31.87 -21.32 13.49
N LEU A 163 -31.58 -20.92 12.25
CA LEU A 163 -32.42 -20.01 11.46
C LEU A 163 -33.79 -20.62 11.14
N ARG A 164 -33.88 -21.93 10.89
CA ARG A 164 -35.15 -22.63 10.70
C ARG A 164 -36.03 -22.56 11.96
N HIS A 165 -35.46 -22.74 13.15
CA HIS A 165 -36.22 -22.61 14.39
C HIS A 165 -36.70 -21.17 14.66
N ALA A 166 -35.86 -20.17 14.40
CA ALA A 166 -36.25 -18.75 14.51
C ALA A 166 -37.32 -18.37 13.47
N MET A 167 -37.16 -18.83 12.23
CA MET A 167 -38.14 -18.64 11.15
C MET A 167 -39.44 -19.39 11.43
N ASP A 168 -39.42 -20.62 11.93
CA ASP A 168 -40.64 -21.37 12.26
C ASP A 168 -41.46 -20.66 13.35
N ASN A 169 -40.80 -20.03 14.32
CA ASN A 169 -41.45 -19.21 15.34
C ASN A 169 -42.06 -17.93 14.75
N GLU A 170 -41.38 -17.27 13.79
CA GLU A 170 -41.90 -16.07 13.13
C GLU A 170 -42.96 -16.36 12.05
N MET A 171 -42.85 -17.50 11.36
CA MET A 171 -43.82 -18.00 10.39
C MET A 171 -45.10 -18.46 11.07
N ARG A 172 -45.03 -19.05 12.27
CA ARG A 172 -46.22 -19.28 13.11
C ARG A 172 -46.89 -17.97 13.55
N ALA A 173 -46.15 -16.89 13.67
CA ALA A 173 -46.69 -15.57 14.00
C ALA A 173 -47.25 -14.80 12.77
N LYS A 174 -46.78 -15.09 11.54
CA LYS A 174 -47.08 -14.27 10.34
C LYS A 174 -47.62 -15.03 9.10
N GLY A 175 -47.77 -16.36 9.15
CA GLY A 175 -48.53 -17.16 8.17
C GLY A 175 -48.02 -17.15 6.72
N MET A 176 -46.75 -17.46 6.46
CA MET A 176 -46.19 -17.58 5.09
C MET A 176 -45.47 -18.94 4.85
N PRO A 177 -45.33 -19.43 3.59
CA PRO A 177 -44.84 -20.77 3.30
C PRO A 177 -43.30 -20.92 3.17
N ALA A 178 -42.81 -22.12 3.53
CA ALA A 178 -41.41 -22.49 3.81
C ALA A 178 -40.53 -22.91 2.61
N THR A 179 -40.93 -22.66 1.36
CA THR A 179 -40.30 -23.29 0.21
C THR A 179 -39.29 -22.36 -0.48
N MET A 180 -38.13 -22.19 0.14
CA MET A 180 -36.87 -21.79 -0.52
C MET A 180 -35.75 -21.99 0.50
N VAL A 181 -34.79 -22.87 0.19
CA VAL A 181 -33.57 -23.07 1.00
C VAL A 181 -32.85 -21.72 1.11
N LYS A 182 -32.61 -21.23 2.34
CA LYS A 182 -31.97 -19.92 2.60
C LYS A 182 -30.59 -20.08 3.28
N PRO A 183 -29.61 -19.22 2.94
CA PRO A 183 -28.20 -19.47 3.18
C PRO A 183 -27.76 -19.14 4.61
N VAL A 184 -26.57 -19.64 4.97
CA VAL A 184 -25.80 -19.24 6.16
C VAL A 184 -25.68 -17.71 6.18
N ILE A 185 -25.97 -17.05 7.31
CA ILE A 185 -25.77 -15.60 7.44
C ILE A 185 -24.27 -15.35 7.60
N THR A 186 -23.68 -14.68 6.62
CA THR A 186 -22.26 -14.34 6.58
C THR A 186 -22.00 -12.94 7.14
N GLN A 187 -20.75 -12.62 7.41
CA GLN A 187 -20.36 -11.25 7.76
C GLN A 187 -20.69 -10.24 6.63
N LEU A 188 -20.62 -10.67 5.37
CA LEU A 188 -21.01 -9.87 4.21
C LEU A 188 -22.50 -9.50 4.25
N ASP A 189 -23.38 -10.42 4.67
CA ASP A 189 -24.82 -10.14 4.77
C ASP A 189 -25.13 -9.06 5.81
N ALA A 190 -24.43 -9.10 6.96
CA ALA A 190 -24.54 -8.06 7.97
C ALA A 190 -24.10 -6.69 7.44
N LEU A 191 -23.01 -6.64 6.68
CA LEU A 191 -22.52 -5.40 6.06
C LEU A 191 -23.46 -4.88 4.99
N LYS A 192 -24.00 -5.74 4.12
CA LYS A 192 -25.00 -5.34 3.13
C LYS A 192 -26.21 -4.69 3.79
N LYS A 193 -26.69 -5.26 4.90
CA LYS A 193 -27.80 -4.70 5.66
C LYS A 193 -27.46 -3.30 6.19
N HIS A 194 -26.28 -3.14 6.78
CA HIS A 194 -25.80 -1.83 7.29
C HIS A 194 -25.69 -0.79 6.17
N LEU A 195 -25.05 -1.14 5.05
CA LEU A 195 -24.78 -0.23 3.94
C LEU A 195 -26.00 0.07 3.06
N SER A 196 -27.11 -0.64 3.24
CA SER A 196 -28.33 -0.44 2.43
C SER A 196 -29.13 0.81 2.82
N THR A 197 -28.76 1.48 3.90
CA THR A 197 -29.48 2.63 4.45
C THR A 197 -28.54 3.78 4.75
N GLY A 198 -28.87 4.99 4.29
CA GLY A 198 -28.06 6.19 4.50
C GLY A 198 -27.02 6.41 3.40
N SER A 199 -26.15 7.40 3.63
CA SER A 199 -25.01 7.69 2.75
C SER A 199 -23.72 7.29 3.47
N HIS A 200 -22.79 6.69 2.73
CA HIS A 200 -21.58 6.10 3.26
C HIS A 200 -20.33 6.52 2.48
N TYR A 201 -19.28 6.84 3.23
CA TYR A 201 -17.91 6.83 2.73
C TYR A 201 -17.25 5.53 3.18
N VAL A 202 -17.05 4.60 2.25
CA VAL A 202 -16.57 3.25 2.53
C VAL A 202 -15.09 3.10 2.19
N ILE A 203 -14.32 2.61 3.16
CA ILE A 203 -12.91 2.23 2.97
C ILE A 203 -12.83 0.71 3.13
N ALA A 204 -12.68 -0.02 2.04
CA ALA A 204 -12.40 -1.45 2.11
C ALA A 204 -10.90 -1.70 2.08
N PHE A 205 -10.37 -2.44 3.05
CA PHE A 205 -8.94 -2.69 3.20
C PHE A 205 -8.63 -4.18 3.25
N VAL A 206 -7.84 -4.66 2.29
CA VAL A 206 -7.33 -6.03 2.23
C VAL A 206 -5.92 -6.07 2.81
N HIS A 207 -5.74 -6.82 3.90
CA HIS A 207 -4.48 -6.82 4.65
C HIS A 207 -3.37 -7.67 4.02
N GLY A 208 -2.15 -7.45 4.51
CA GLY A 208 -0.93 -8.16 4.12
C GLY A 208 -0.71 -9.53 4.80
N TRP A 209 0.40 -10.17 4.45
CA TRP A 209 0.70 -11.59 4.76
C TRP A 209 1.19 -11.90 6.18
N ARG A 210 1.43 -10.89 7.02
CA ARG A 210 1.74 -11.06 8.45
C ARG A 210 0.54 -10.83 9.35
N HIS A 211 -0.64 -10.64 8.75
CA HIS A 211 -1.82 -10.14 9.43
C HIS A 211 -3.00 -11.10 9.26
N ASP A 212 -3.97 -10.93 10.15
CA ASP A 212 -5.31 -11.48 10.10
C ASP A 212 -6.24 -10.52 10.87
N ALA A 213 -7.46 -10.95 11.21
CA ALA A 213 -8.40 -10.09 11.94
C ALA A 213 -8.36 -10.30 13.48
N ARG A 214 -7.33 -10.95 14.02
CA ARG A 214 -7.25 -11.25 15.46
C ARG A 214 -7.30 -10.00 16.32
N ILE A 215 -7.66 -10.21 17.58
CA ILE A 215 -7.60 -9.15 18.59
C ILE A 215 -6.15 -8.65 18.74
N GLY A 216 -6.04 -7.34 18.65
CA GLY A 216 -4.83 -6.55 18.70
C GLY A 216 -4.11 -6.42 17.38
N ASP A 217 -4.52 -7.05 16.27
CA ASP A 217 -3.79 -6.99 15.00
C ASP A 217 -3.45 -5.55 14.55
N GLY A 218 -2.23 -5.37 14.03
CA GLY A 218 -1.71 -4.05 13.66
C GLY A 218 -2.42 -3.44 12.45
N ASN A 219 -2.82 -4.24 11.47
CA ASN A 219 -3.55 -3.76 10.30
C ASN A 219 -5.01 -3.42 10.64
N VAL A 220 -5.61 -4.12 11.60
CA VAL A 220 -6.91 -3.72 12.17
C VAL A 220 -6.79 -2.39 12.93
N ALA A 221 -5.69 -2.16 13.65
CA ALA A 221 -5.40 -0.87 14.28
C ALA A 221 -5.22 0.24 13.23
N ASP A 222 -4.44 -0.01 12.17
CA ASP A 222 -4.21 0.96 11.11
C ASP A 222 -5.50 1.33 10.37
N LEU A 223 -6.37 0.36 10.08
CA LEU A 223 -7.66 0.64 9.46
C LEU A 223 -8.55 1.52 10.36
N ARG A 224 -8.52 1.32 11.69
CA ARG A 224 -9.22 2.21 12.65
C ARG A 224 -8.66 3.63 12.60
N LEU A 225 -7.34 3.77 12.50
CA LEU A 225 -6.69 5.08 12.35
C LEU A 225 -7.12 5.76 11.03
N TYR A 226 -7.11 5.02 9.92
CA TYR A 226 -7.58 5.50 8.62
C TYR A 226 -9.05 5.94 8.66
N ALA A 227 -9.92 5.15 9.28
CA ALA A 227 -11.33 5.46 9.42
C ALA A 227 -11.56 6.74 10.24
N ALA A 228 -10.80 6.91 11.33
CA ALA A 228 -10.86 8.11 12.14
C ALA A 228 -10.36 9.35 11.37
N HIS A 229 -9.30 9.22 10.57
CA HIS A 229 -8.85 10.28 9.65
C HIS A 229 -9.94 10.64 8.64
N ALA A 230 -10.53 9.65 7.97
CA ALA A 230 -11.60 9.89 7.00
C ALA A 230 -12.81 10.58 7.64
N ALA A 231 -13.20 10.19 8.85
CA ALA A 231 -14.29 10.85 9.59
C ALA A 231 -13.97 12.32 9.87
N ARG A 232 -12.73 12.61 10.28
CA ARG A 232 -12.25 13.98 10.48
C ARG A 232 -12.25 14.78 9.16
N PHE A 233 -11.76 14.19 8.08
CA PHE A 233 -11.63 14.88 6.79
C PHE A 233 -12.99 15.14 6.13
N LEU A 234 -13.98 14.27 6.32
CA LEU A 234 -15.37 14.54 5.92
C LEU A 234 -15.99 15.67 6.77
N ALA A 235 -15.79 15.65 8.08
CA ALA A 235 -16.27 16.72 8.96
C ALA A 235 -15.71 18.09 8.56
N GLN A 236 -14.44 18.15 8.14
CA GLN A 236 -13.81 19.38 7.62
C GLN A 236 -14.44 19.88 6.30
N ARG A 237 -15.02 18.98 5.49
CA ARG A 237 -15.67 19.32 4.21
C ARG A 237 -17.11 19.78 4.37
N CYS A 238 -17.81 19.28 5.38
CA CYS A 238 -19.22 19.56 5.66
C CYS A 238 -19.61 21.06 5.59
N PRO A 239 -18.83 22.03 6.13
CA PRO A 239 -19.16 23.45 6.00
C PRO A 239 -19.20 23.97 4.55
N SER A 240 -18.41 23.37 3.66
CA SER A 240 -18.30 23.74 2.25
C SER A 240 -19.12 22.86 1.31
N ASP A 241 -19.51 21.68 1.76
CA ASP A 241 -20.29 20.70 1.03
C ASP A 241 -21.29 20.02 1.98
N PRO A 242 -22.53 20.54 2.08
CA PRO A 242 -23.55 19.96 2.94
C PRO A 242 -23.91 18.51 2.58
N SER A 243 -23.64 18.05 1.35
CA SER A 243 -23.98 16.68 0.93
C SER A 243 -23.16 15.61 1.65
N VAL A 244 -21.98 15.97 2.18
CA VAL A 244 -21.11 15.05 2.92
C VAL A 244 -21.36 15.04 4.42
N CYS A 245 -22.16 15.98 4.96
CA CYS A 245 -22.43 16.08 6.39
C CYS A 245 -23.19 14.87 6.95
N ASP A 246 -24.05 14.26 6.13
CA ASP A 246 -24.88 13.11 6.50
C ASP A 246 -24.20 11.76 6.13
N MET A 247 -22.92 11.78 5.71
CA MET A 247 -22.20 10.58 5.32
C MET A 247 -21.55 9.88 6.51
N ASP A 248 -21.88 8.62 6.72
CA ASP A 248 -21.22 7.77 7.70
C ASP A 248 -19.94 7.15 7.12
N VAL A 249 -18.84 7.23 7.86
CA VAL A 249 -17.63 6.47 7.53
C VAL A 249 -17.81 5.01 7.92
N THR A 250 -17.64 4.11 6.97
CA THR A 250 -17.63 2.66 7.21
C THR A 250 -16.34 2.05 6.67
N ALA A 251 -15.44 1.65 7.56
CA ALA A 251 -14.26 0.89 7.20
C ALA A 251 -14.55 -0.61 7.22
N ILE A 252 -14.13 -1.34 6.19
CA ILE A 252 -14.34 -2.78 6.03
C ILE A 252 -13.00 -3.46 5.95
N TYR A 253 -12.69 -4.28 6.95
CA TYR A 253 -11.48 -5.09 6.98
C TYR A 253 -11.73 -6.43 6.28
N ILE A 254 -10.97 -6.70 5.23
CA ILE A 254 -11.00 -7.97 4.51
C ILE A 254 -9.88 -8.85 5.05
N GLY A 255 -10.29 -9.78 5.91
CA GLY A 255 -9.48 -10.76 6.62
C GLY A 255 -9.27 -12.06 5.83
N TRP A 256 -8.07 -12.63 5.92
CA TRP A 256 -7.74 -13.98 5.54
C TRP A 256 -6.55 -14.45 6.39
N ARG A 257 -6.19 -15.73 6.32
CA ARG A 257 -5.05 -16.24 7.08
C ARG A 257 -3.71 -15.91 6.41
N GLY A 258 -3.35 -14.64 6.49
CA GLY A 258 -2.03 -14.14 6.09
C GLY A 258 -0.96 -14.62 7.06
N ALA A 259 -1.07 -14.24 8.33
CA ALA A 259 -0.12 -14.60 9.37
C ALA A 259 -0.01 -16.12 9.53
N ARG A 260 1.18 -16.68 9.32
CA ARG A 260 1.47 -18.11 9.58
C ARG A 260 2.23 -18.32 10.89
N VAL A 261 2.93 -17.30 11.39
CA VAL A 261 3.69 -17.32 12.65
C VAL A 261 3.05 -16.33 13.62
N ASP A 262 2.85 -16.72 14.87
CA ASP A 262 2.49 -15.81 15.96
C ASP A 262 3.73 -15.07 16.45
N GLU A 263 4.08 -14.01 15.73
CA GLU A 263 5.24 -13.16 16.04
C GLU A 263 5.12 -12.44 17.39
N ARG A 264 3.89 -12.25 17.89
CA ARG A 264 3.65 -11.69 19.23
C ARG A 264 4.01 -12.70 20.30
N GLY A 265 3.63 -13.96 20.11
CA GLY A 265 4.12 -15.07 20.90
C GLY A 265 5.64 -15.11 20.92
N LEU A 266 6.29 -14.96 19.76
CA LEU A 266 7.74 -14.95 19.63
C LEU A 266 8.40 -13.78 20.40
N ARG A 267 7.90 -12.55 20.26
CA ARG A 267 8.40 -11.39 21.03
C ARG A 267 8.16 -11.56 22.53
N ARG A 268 7.00 -12.08 22.93
CA ARG A 268 6.68 -12.34 24.34
C ARG A 268 7.61 -13.39 24.96
N TRP A 269 8.03 -14.40 24.19
CA TRP A 269 8.85 -15.51 24.70
C TRP A 269 10.35 -15.22 24.67
N PHE A 270 10.83 -14.49 23.67
CA PHE A 270 12.26 -14.27 23.44
C PHE A 270 12.71 -12.80 23.60
N GLY A 271 11.80 -11.89 23.96
CA GLY A 271 12.05 -10.45 24.07
C GLY A 271 12.12 -9.74 22.70
N ASP A 272 12.13 -8.40 22.72
CA ASP A 272 11.98 -7.60 21.48
C ASP A 272 13.20 -7.68 20.55
N ALA A 273 14.42 -7.70 21.08
CA ALA A 273 15.62 -7.74 20.25
C ALA A 273 15.79 -9.08 19.52
N ILE A 274 15.68 -10.18 20.25
CA ILE A 274 15.86 -11.54 19.71
C ILE A 274 14.59 -11.98 18.97
N GLY A 275 13.41 -11.85 19.60
CA GLY A 275 12.12 -12.17 18.99
C GLY A 275 11.77 -11.28 17.80
N GLY A 276 12.18 -10.01 17.77
CA GLY A 276 12.01 -9.12 16.62
C GLY A 276 12.89 -9.51 15.43
N PHE A 277 14.17 -9.82 15.67
CA PHE A 277 15.09 -10.29 14.64
C PHE A 277 14.65 -11.63 14.04
N PHE A 278 14.37 -12.63 14.88
CA PHE A 278 13.88 -13.93 14.43
C PHE A 278 12.50 -13.80 13.78
N GLY A 279 11.62 -12.94 14.32
CA GLY A 279 10.32 -12.62 13.77
C GLY A 279 10.41 -12.12 12.33
N ASN A 280 11.26 -11.15 12.05
CA ASN A 280 11.43 -10.60 10.70
C ASN A 280 12.03 -11.61 9.71
N LEU A 281 12.98 -12.44 10.14
CA LEU A 281 13.56 -13.51 9.33
C LEU A 281 12.56 -14.66 9.07
N SER A 282 11.82 -15.07 10.12
CA SER A 282 10.77 -16.09 10.04
C SER A 282 9.62 -15.67 9.16
N ALA A 283 9.22 -14.41 9.30
CA ALA A 283 8.16 -13.83 8.53
C ALA A 283 8.59 -13.83 7.07
N GLY A 284 9.75 -13.26 6.73
CA GLY A 284 10.20 -13.19 5.33
C GLY A 284 10.08 -14.52 4.59
N ALA A 285 10.32 -15.66 5.25
CA ALA A 285 10.17 -17.00 4.69
C ALA A 285 8.72 -17.46 4.43
N THR A 286 7.71 -16.97 5.17
CA THR A 286 6.30 -17.38 5.00
C THR A 286 5.57 -16.64 3.89
N LEU A 287 6.07 -15.47 3.46
CA LEU A 287 5.52 -14.70 2.33
C LEU A 287 5.23 -15.58 1.10
N PHE A 288 6.13 -16.49 0.73
CA PHE A 288 6.01 -17.33 -0.47
C PHE A 288 4.93 -18.38 -0.38
N ASP A 289 4.79 -18.98 0.80
CA ASP A 289 3.76 -19.98 1.04
C ASP A 289 2.37 -19.32 1.13
N ARG A 290 2.30 -18.05 1.51
CA ARG A 290 1.05 -17.28 1.62
C ARG A 290 0.62 -16.63 0.31
N LYS A 291 1.54 -16.39 -0.62
CA LYS A 291 1.22 -15.78 -1.91
C LYS A 291 0.19 -16.58 -2.73
N PRO A 292 0.36 -17.89 -2.99
CA PRO A 292 -0.64 -18.68 -3.71
C PRO A 292 -2.01 -18.68 -3.02
N VAL A 293 -2.04 -18.64 -1.69
CA VAL A 293 -3.29 -18.53 -0.92
C VAL A 293 -3.98 -17.19 -1.20
N SER A 294 -3.24 -16.07 -1.21
CA SER A 294 -3.80 -14.76 -1.55
C SER A 294 -4.39 -14.73 -2.97
N GLU A 295 -3.80 -15.46 -3.92
CA GLU A 295 -4.28 -15.55 -5.30
C GLU A 295 -5.50 -16.47 -5.42
N ALA A 296 -5.57 -17.54 -4.62
CA ALA A 296 -6.72 -18.43 -4.55
C ALA A 296 -7.96 -17.76 -3.93
N ILE A 297 -7.77 -16.90 -2.93
CA ILE A 297 -8.86 -16.15 -2.27
C ILE A 297 -9.32 -14.96 -3.11
N ALA A 298 -8.48 -14.43 -4.01
CA ALA A 298 -8.77 -13.21 -4.77
C ALA A 298 -10.15 -13.19 -5.44
N PRO A 299 -10.62 -14.23 -6.16
CA PRO A 299 -11.94 -14.21 -6.78
C PRO A 299 -13.09 -14.02 -5.76
N ALA A 300 -13.01 -14.65 -4.59
CA ALA A 300 -14.03 -14.53 -3.54
C ALA A 300 -14.02 -13.13 -2.91
N ALA A 301 -12.83 -12.59 -2.62
CA ALA A 301 -12.69 -11.24 -2.09
C ALA A 301 -13.22 -10.17 -3.07
N ILE A 302 -12.88 -10.28 -4.36
CA ILE A 302 -13.40 -9.39 -5.41
C ILE A 302 -14.92 -9.52 -5.54
N SER A 303 -15.48 -10.73 -5.44
CA SER A 303 -16.93 -10.94 -5.47
C SER A 303 -17.65 -10.26 -4.30
N ALA A 304 -17.10 -10.35 -3.08
CA ALA A 304 -17.64 -9.65 -1.92
C ALA A 304 -17.56 -8.11 -2.08
N LEU A 305 -16.44 -7.60 -2.58
CA LEU A 305 -16.25 -6.17 -2.87
C LEU A 305 -17.24 -5.64 -3.91
N ARG A 306 -17.48 -6.39 -5.00
CA ARG A 306 -18.51 -6.04 -5.99
C ARG A 306 -19.92 -6.06 -5.41
N THR A 307 -20.19 -6.94 -4.46
CA THR A 307 -21.47 -6.99 -3.75
C THR A 307 -21.66 -5.75 -2.87
N ILE A 308 -20.59 -5.28 -2.22
CA ILE A 308 -20.58 -4.00 -1.48
C ILE A 308 -20.84 -2.84 -2.43
N GLU A 309 -20.09 -2.74 -3.54
CA GLU A 309 -20.29 -1.72 -4.56
C GLU A 309 -21.74 -1.68 -5.07
N THR A 310 -22.31 -2.84 -5.43
CA THR A 310 -23.70 -2.94 -5.89
C THR A 310 -24.69 -2.44 -4.84
N THR A 311 -24.40 -2.66 -3.55
CA THR A 311 -25.23 -2.17 -2.43
C THR A 311 -25.15 -0.65 -2.31
N LEU A 312 -23.95 -0.09 -2.53
CA LEU A 312 -23.68 1.34 -2.46
C LEU A 312 -24.20 2.11 -3.68
N SER A 313 -24.28 1.50 -4.86
CA SER A 313 -24.78 2.13 -6.10
C SER A 313 -26.32 2.29 -6.14
N ALA A 314 -27.01 2.23 -4.99
CA ALA A 314 -28.45 2.44 -4.93
C ALA A 314 -28.84 3.87 -5.39
N PRO A 315 -29.89 4.03 -6.22
CA PRO A 315 -30.29 5.35 -6.73
C PRO A 315 -30.57 6.36 -5.60
N GLY A 316 -29.97 7.55 -5.70
CA GLY A 316 -30.19 8.66 -4.76
C GLY A 316 -29.25 8.68 -3.54
N ALA A 317 -28.36 7.70 -3.39
CA ALA A 317 -27.34 7.71 -2.35
C ALA A 317 -26.02 8.30 -2.89
N HIS A 318 -25.39 9.21 -2.14
CA HIS A 318 -24.13 9.86 -2.54
C HIS A 318 -22.90 9.02 -2.15
N ASN A 319 -23.00 7.69 -2.20
CA ASN A 319 -21.98 6.79 -1.65
C ASN A 319 -20.65 6.86 -2.38
N LYS A 320 -19.56 6.69 -1.63
CA LYS A 320 -18.21 6.56 -2.18
C LYS A 320 -17.51 5.31 -1.61
N LEU A 321 -16.71 4.66 -2.43
CA LEU A 321 -15.95 3.45 -2.08
C LEU A 321 -14.51 3.57 -2.55
N ILE A 322 -13.56 3.53 -1.61
CA ILE A 322 -12.14 3.31 -1.88
C ILE A 322 -11.75 1.90 -1.45
N VAL A 323 -11.05 1.18 -2.32
CA VAL A 323 -10.58 -0.19 -2.05
C VAL A 323 -9.06 -0.18 -2.01
N ALA A 324 -8.48 -0.45 -0.85
CA ALA A 324 -7.04 -0.48 -0.64
C ALA A 324 -6.56 -1.92 -0.35
N GLY A 325 -5.43 -2.30 -0.93
CA GLY A 325 -4.77 -3.57 -0.63
C GLY A 325 -3.31 -3.34 -0.29
N HIS A 326 -2.88 -3.78 0.89
CA HIS A 326 -1.49 -3.67 1.34
C HIS A 326 -0.72 -4.97 1.11
N SER A 327 0.52 -4.90 0.62
CA SER A 327 1.41 -6.08 0.55
C SER A 327 0.80 -7.23 -0.25
N LEU A 328 0.58 -8.43 0.34
CA LEU A 328 -0.15 -9.52 -0.34
C LEU A 328 -1.64 -9.24 -0.55
N GLY A 329 -2.27 -8.36 0.23
CA GLY A 329 -3.60 -7.84 -0.08
C GLY A 329 -3.60 -7.01 -1.38
N GLY A 330 -2.52 -6.27 -1.63
CA GLY A 330 -2.28 -5.62 -2.91
C GLY A 330 -2.07 -6.63 -4.06
N ASN A 331 -1.38 -7.75 -3.81
CA ASN A 331 -1.29 -8.86 -4.76
C ASN A 331 -2.65 -9.51 -5.04
N MET A 332 -3.49 -9.66 -4.02
CA MET A 332 -4.84 -10.21 -4.17
C MET A 332 -5.68 -9.32 -5.10
N LEU A 333 -5.71 -8.01 -4.87
CA LEU A 333 -6.42 -7.06 -5.73
C LEU A 333 -5.83 -7.01 -7.15
N ALA A 334 -4.50 -6.92 -7.28
CA ALA A 334 -3.84 -6.91 -8.58
C ALA A 334 -4.14 -8.18 -9.39
N SER A 335 -4.12 -9.35 -8.74
CA SER A 335 -4.43 -10.63 -9.39
C SER A 335 -5.91 -10.73 -9.79
N GLY A 336 -6.80 -10.34 -8.88
CA GLY A 336 -8.25 -10.45 -9.08
C GLY A 336 -8.81 -9.47 -10.10
N LEU A 337 -8.21 -8.28 -10.24
CA LEU A 337 -8.71 -7.21 -11.11
C LEU A 337 -7.97 -7.09 -12.45
N LYS A 338 -6.83 -7.76 -12.64
CA LYS A 338 -6.01 -7.64 -13.86
C LYS A 338 -6.83 -7.83 -15.14
N ASP A 339 -7.59 -8.92 -15.21
CA ASP A 339 -8.34 -9.26 -16.43
C ASP A 339 -9.52 -8.30 -16.65
N ASP A 340 -10.12 -7.77 -15.58
CA ASP A 340 -11.18 -6.77 -15.68
C ASP A 340 -10.63 -5.43 -16.18
N MET A 341 -9.45 -5.02 -15.69
CA MET A 341 -8.73 -3.83 -16.15
C MET A 341 -8.38 -3.93 -17.63
N VAL A 342 -7.78 -5.05 -18.05
CA VAL A 342 -7.44 -5.33 -19.45
C VAL A 342 -8.69 -5.27 -20.32
N LYS A 343 -9.80 -5.89 -19.90
CA LYS A 343 -11.08 -5.82 -20.62
C LYS A 343 -11.66 -4.41 -20.66
N ALA A 344 -11.54 -3.64 -19.58
CA ALA A 344 -12.02 -2.26 -19.52
C ALA A 344 -11.27 -1.38 -20.54
N VAL A 345 -9.94 -1.46 -20.59
CA VAL A 345 -9.11 -0.77 -21.60
C VAL A 345 -9.46 -1.26 -23.01
N HIS A 346 -9.62 -2.56 -23.20
CA HIS A 346 -9.95 -3.12 -24.51
C HIS A 346 -11.29 -2.59 -25.07
N ARG A 347 -12.28 -2.41 -24.20
CA ARG A 347 -13.63 -1.90 -24.52
C ARG A 347 -13.70 -0.37 -24.55
N HIS A 348 -12.69 0.32 -24.03
CA HIS A 348 -12.66 1.77 -23.94
C HIS A 348 -12.75 2.43 -25.31
N ARG A 349 -13.61 3.45 -25.43
CA ARG A 349 -13.76 4.25 -26.64
C ARG A 349 -13.08 5.59 -26.47
N PHE A 350 -12.49 6.06 -27.57
CA PHE A 350 -11.78 7.34 -27.62
C PHE A 350 -12.66 8.48 -27.10
N GLY A 351 -12.13 9.28 -26.17
CA GLY A 351 -12.77 10.48 -25.64
C GLY A 351 -13.84 10.22 -24.57
N GLU A 352 -14.20 8.97 -24.31
CA GLU A 352 -15.07 8.61 -23.19
C GLU A 352 -14.27 8.53 -21.89
N THR A 353 -14.92 8.73 -20.75
CA THR A 353 -14.32 8.51 -19.43
C THR A 353 -14.24 7.00 -19.16
N LEU A 354 -13.05 6.51 -18.80
CA LEU A 354 -12.88 5.15 -18.32
C LEU A 354 -13.43 5.07 -16.90
N LEU A 355 -14.49 4.27 -16.71
CA LEU A 355 -15.05 4.01 -15.39
C LEU A 355 -14.15 3.05 -14.58
N PRO A 356 -14.06 3.20 -13.26
CA PRO A 356 -13.41 2.22 -12.41
C PRO A 356 -14.07 0.85 -12.54
N VAL A 357 -13.30 -0.25 -12.43
CA VAL A 357 -13.91 -1.60 -12.40
C VAL A 357 -14.44 -2.00 -11.03
N LEU A 358 -14.08 -1.24 -9.99
CA LEU A 358 -14.45 -1.48 -8.61
C LEU A 358 -14.36 -0.19 -7.80
N GLY A 359 -15.48 0.22 -7.21
CA GLY A 359 -15.58 1.42 -6.38
C GLY A 359 -15.32 2.71 -7.15
N ASN A 360 -14.75 3.71 -6.48
CA ASN A 360 -14.27 4.95 -7.11
C ASN A 360 -12.77 4.91 -7.41
N LEU A 361 -12.00 4.21 -6.57
CA LEU A 361 -10.56 4.10 -6.68
C LEU A 361 -10.07 2.80 -6.04
N VAL A 362 -9.22 2.07 -6.75
CA VAL A 362 -8.44 0.96 -6.19
C VAL A 362 -7.01 1.43 -5.92
N VAL A 363 -6.51 1.24 -4.70
CA VAL A 363 -5.15 1.60 -4.29
C VAL A 363 -4.37 0.35 -3.86
N LEU A 364 -3.25 0.08 -4.50
CA LEU A 364 -2.32 -0.98 -4.14
C LEU A 364 -1.16 -0.35 -3.37
N ILE A 365 -1.02 -0.63 -2.08
CA ILE A 365 0.02 -0.06 -1.22
C ILE A 365 1.12 -1.10 -1.03
N ASN A 366 2.35 -0.77 -1.43
CA ASN A 366 3.50 -1.66 -1.40
C ASN A 366 3.15 -3.09 -1.88
N PRO A 367 2.54 -3.26 -3.07
CA PRO A 367 2.03 -4.57 -3.48
C PRO A 367 3.16 -5.57 -3.69
N ALA A 368 3.09 -6.71 -2.99
CA ALA A 368 3.99 -7.86 -3.17
C ALA A 368 3.56 -8.69 -4.40
N SER A 369 3.48 -8.04 -5.55
CA SER A 369 2.87 -8.50 -6.79
C SER A 369 3.82 -8.29 -7.95
N GLU A 370 3.92 -9.25 -8.87
CA GLU A 370 4.75 -9.12 -10.07
C GLU A 370 4.35 -7.88 -10.88
N ALA A 371 5.36 -7.14 -11.36
CA ALA A 371 5.13 -6.00 -12.23
C ALA A 371 4.41 -6.40 -13.53
N SER A 372 4.55 -7.64 -14.00
CA SER A 372 3.86 -8.15 -15.19
C SER A 372 2.34 -8.07 -15.12
N LYS A 373 1.74 -8.07 -13.91
CA LYS A 373 0.30 -7.85 -13.73
C LYS A 373 -0.09 -6.41 -14.04
N TRP A 374 0.78 -5.44 -13.76
CA TRP A 374 0.56 -4.03 -14.08
C TRP A 374 0.92 -3.70 -15.52
N THR A 375 2.06 -4.21 -16.00
CA THR A 375 2.51 -3.95 -17.38
C THR A 375 1.57 -4.57 -18.40
N ALA A 376 0.80 -5.61 -18.05
CA ALA A 376 -0.30 -6.11 -18.89
C ALA A 376 -1.33 -5.00 -19.20
N ILE A 377 -1.71 -4.18 -18.21
CA ILE A 377 -2.64 -3.06 -18.39
C ILE A 377 -1.98 -1.98 -19.26
N GLN A 378 -0.74 -1.60 -18.93
CA GLN A 378 0.00 -0.60 -19.71
C GLN A 378 0.19 -1.02 -21.16
N ARG A 379 0.40 -2.31 -21.42
CA ARG A 379 0.55 -2.86 -22.78
C ARG A 379 -0.74 -2.75 -23.57
N GLU A 380 -1.89 -2.99 -22.95
CA GLU A 380 -3.19 -2.80 -23.60
C GLU A 380 -3.45 -1.33 -23.94
N VAL A 381 -3.09 -0.41 -23.05
CA VAL A 381 -3.17 1.04 -23.34
C VAL A 381 -2.22 1.41 -24.47
N TRP A 382 -0.97 0.95 -24.41
CA TRP A 382 0.06 1.19 -25.43
C TRP A 382 -0.38 0.71 -26.82
N LEU A 383 -1.09 -0.41 -26.93
CA LEU A 383 -1.61 -0.91 -28.21
C LEU A 383 -2.71 -0.01 -28.83
N LYS A 384 -3.26 0.93 -28.07
CA LYS A 384 -4.32 1.85 -28.51
C LYS A 384 -3.81 3.25 -28.83
N LEU A 385 -2.55 3.57 -28.49
CA LEU A 385 -2.01 4.92 -28.54
C LEU A 385 -0.77 5.02 -29.43
N ALA A 386 -0.66 6.14 -30.15
CA ALA A 386 0.52 6.53 -30.89
C ALA A 386 1.45 7.41 -30.03
N ASP A 387 2.46 6.82 -29.37
CA ASP A 387 3.27 7.53 -28.36
C ASP A 387 4.40 8.41 -28.85
N HIS A 388 4.88 8.19 -30.07
CA HIS A 388 5.86 9.05 -30.70
C HIS A 388 5.64 9.15 -32.20
N ALA A 389 6.06 10.27 -32.77
CA ALA A 389 5.98 10.47 -34.20
C ALA A 389 7.18 9.80 -34.87
N ASP A 390 6.93 9.03 -35.92
CA ASP A 390 7.95 8.39 -36.73
C ASP A 390 7.54 8.37 -38.22
N ALA A 391 8.24 7.58 -39.04
CA ALA A 391 7.97 7.51 -40.47
C ALA A 391 6.59 6.89 -40.81
N GLN A 392 5.99 6.13 -39.88
CA GLN A 392 4.71 5.45 -40.01
C GLN A 392 3.60 6.12 -39.19
N THR A 393 3.94 6.88 -38.16
CA THR A 393 3.02 7.54 -37.23
C THR A 393 3.21 9.07 -37.29
N PRO A 394 2.31 9.82 -37.96
CA PRO A 394 2.41 11.27 -38.04
C PRO A 394 2.23 11.98 -36.69
N ALA A 395 2.85 13.14 -36.51
CA ALA A 395 2.69 13.95 -35.30
C ALA A 395 1.23 14.34 -35.00
N ALA A 396 0.39 14.49 -36.03
CA ALA A 396 -1.04 14.75 -35.88
C ALA A 396 -1.79 13.57 -35.23
N GLU A 397 -1.35 12.34 -35.48
CA GLU A 397 -1.91 11.15 -34.84
C GLU A 397 -1.54 11.08 -33.35
N VAL A 398 -0.27 11.34 -33.03
CA VAL A 398 0.22 11.44 -31.65
C VAL A 398 -0.52 12.51 -30.85
N ALA A 399 -0.89 13.62 -31.50
CA ALA A 399 -1.66 14.71 -30.90
C ALA A 399 -3.16 14.39 -30.77
N ARG A 400 -3.75 13.68 -31.72
CA ARG A 400 -5.12 13.16 -31.62
C ARG A 400 -5.25 12.27 -30.38
N ASP A 401 -4.29 11.38 -30.18
CA ASP A 401 -4.34 10.38 -29.11
C ASP A 401 -4.18 10.94 -27.69
N ASP A 402 -3.81 12.22 -27.54
CA ASP A 402 -3.89 12.92 -26.25
C ASP A 402 -5.34 13.01 -25.73
N GLY A 403 -6.33 12.91 -26.62
CA GLY A 403 -7.75 12.87 -26.30
C GLY A 403 -8.33 11.47 -26.09
N TYR A 404 -7.51 10.40 -26.09
CA TYR A 404 -8.00 9.04 -25.90
C TYR A 404 -8.73 8.87 -24.55
N PHE A 405 -8.12 9.42 -23.49
CA PHE A 405 -8.79 9.69 -22.23
C PHE A 405 -9.11 11.20 -22.14
N PRO A 406 -10.32 11.56 -21.69
CA PRO A 406 -10.73 12.96 -21.63
C PRO A 406 -9.92 13.75 -20.60
N ALA A 407 -9.92 15.07 -20.72
CA ALA A 407 -9.12 15.96 -19.88
C ALA A 407 -9.50 15.92 -18.39
N ASP A 408 -10.73 15.51 -18.11
CA ASP A 408 -11.30 15.34 -16.77
C ASP A 408 -11.11 13.92 -16.19
N GLN A 409 -10.46 13.01 -16.93
CA GLN A 409 -10.20 11.64 -16.48
C GLN A 409 -9.43 11.63 -15.15
N ARG A 410 -10.01 10.90 -14.20
CA ARG A 410 -9.46 10.63 -12.86
C ARG A 410 -8.67 9.32 -12.83
N PRO A 411 -7.75 9.14 -11.86
CA PRO A 411 -7.20 7.84 -11.59
C PRO A 411 -8.30 6.87 -11.16
N VAL A 412 -8.29 5.66 -11.71
CA VAL A 412 -9.21 4.57 -11.33
C VAL A 412 -8.49 3.43 -10.62
N LEU A 413 -7.19 3.28 -10.88
CA LEU A 413 -6.32 2.32 -10.24
C LEU A 413 -4.96 2.97 -10.01
N MET A 414 -4.50 2.89 -8.77
CA MET A 414 -3.22 3.44 -8.34
C MET A 414 -2.41 2.36 -7.61
N SER A 415 -1.15 2.20 -7.97
CA SER A 415 -0.17 1.46 -7.17
C SER A 415 0.79 2.46 -6.56
N VAL A 416 1.01 2.40 -5.25
CA VAL A 416 1.96 3.26 -4.53
C VAL A 416 2.98 2.37 -3.84
N THR A 417 4.26 2.55 -4.17
CA THR A 417 5.35 1.73 -3.62
C THR A 417 6.46 2.61 -3.08
N ALA A 418 6.95 2.31 -1.89
CA ALA A 418 8.08 2.98 -1.27
C ALA A 418 9.31 2.87 -2.18
N ALA A 419 9.82 4.02 -2.61
CA ALA A 419 10.91 4.15 -3.56
C ALA A 419 12.26 4.04 -2.84
N LEU A 420 13.21 3.35 -3.48
CA LEU A 420 14.56 3.20 -2.94
C LEU A 420 15.50 4.36 -3.27
N ALA A 421 15.36 4.99 -4.44
CA ALA A 421 16.31 6.00 -4.91
C ALA A 421 15.66 7.04 -5.79
N PHE A 422 16.19 8.26 -5.78
CA PHE A 422 15.86 9.33 -6.71
C PHE A 422 17.12 9.70 -7.51
N PRO A 423 17.03 9.96 -8.83
CA PRO A 423 15.86 9.76 -9.70
C PRO A 423 15.66 8.27 -10.03
N ALA A 424 14.61 7.94 -10.77
CA ALA A 424 14.39 6.57 -11.21
C ALA A 424 15.59 6.00 -11.99
N GLY A 425 15.99 4.76 -11.66
CA GLY A 425 17.21 4.14 -12.16
C GLY A 425 18.54 4.74 -11.67
N GLY A 426 18.52 5.75 -10.78
CA GLY A 426 19.69 6.41 -10.21
C GLY A 426 20.48 7.30 -11.19
N LEU A 427 21.43 8.06 -10.65
CA LEU A 427 22.34 8.94 -11.39
C LEU A 427 23.50 8.15 -12.01
N ARG A 428 23.75 8.35 -13.32
CA ARG A 428 24.91 7.78 -14.03
C ARG A 428 26.13 8.70 -13.87
N PRO A 429 27.38 8.17 -13.95
CA PRO A 429 28.57 9.02 -13.95
C PRO A 429 28.55 10.13 -15.01
N GLY A 430 28.00 9.82 -16.20
CA GLY A 430 27.81 10.81 -17.27
C GLY A 430 26.78 11.90 -16.92
N ASP A 431 25.74 11.57 -16.14
CA ASP A 431 24.76 12.55 -15.67
C ASP A 431 25.44 13.55 -14.74
N CYS A 432 26.26 13.07 -13.79
CA CYS A 432 27.01 13.92 -12.87
C CYS A 432 28.06 14.78 -13.57
N ALA A 433 28.78 14.21 -14.55
CA ALA A 433 29.70 14.98 -15.38
C ALA A 433 28.97 16.12 -16.11
N TRP A 434 27.81 15.85 -16.71
CA TRP A 434 27.01 16.85 -17.40
C TRP A 434 26.44 17.90 -16.43
N ILE A 435 25.92 17.49 -15.26
CA ILE A 435 25.44 18.41 -14.22
C ILE A 435 26.59 19.34 -13.78
N GLY A 436 27.81 18.84 -13.67
CA GLY A 436 28.99 19.63 -13.27
C GLY A 436 29.49 20.64 -14.30
N LEU A 437 28.98 20.61 -15.55
CA LEU A 437 29.41 21.55 -16.60
C LEU A 437 28.94 22.97 -16.31
N ASP A 438 29.88 23.90 -16.13
CA ASP A 438 29.62 25.34 -16.05
C ASP A 438 29.88 26.01 -17.39
N ILE A 439 28.99 25.73 -18.33
CA ILE A 439 28.99 26.28 -19.69
C ILE A 439 27.69 27.06 -19.86
N ASP A 440 27.75 28.21 -20.53
CA ASP A 440 26.56 28.98 -20.90
C ASP A 440 26.03 28.50 -22.25
N ASP A 441 25.09 27.55 -22.21
CA ASP A 441 24.43 26.96 -23.37
C ASP A 441 22.91 26.88 -23.15
N ALA A 442 22.17 26.33 -24.11
CA ALA A 442 20.71 26.16 -24.02
C ALA A 442 20.24 25.35 -22.79
N PHE A 443 21.13 24.56 -22.18
CA PHE A 443 20.86 23.72 -21.03
C PHE A 443 21.32 24.35 -19.70
N ALA A 444 21.94 25.52 -19.69
CA ALA A 444 22.46 26.15 -18.47
C ALA A 444 21.38 26.34 -17.40
N ALA A 445 20.17 26.77 -17.80
CA ALA A 445 19.03 26.90 -16.90
C ALA A 445 18.55 25.55 -16.36
N ALA A 446 18.52 24.52 -17.21
CA ALA A 446 18.17 23.17 -16.80
C ALA A 446 19.19 22.61 -15.80
N ARG A 447 20.50 22.72 -16.07
CA ARG A 447 21.55 22.31 -15.13
C ARG A 447 21.42 23.00 -13.77
N ARG A 448 21.20 24.33 -13.74
CA ARG A 448 20.97 25.05 -12.48
C ARG A 448 19.75 24.54 -11.71
N LYS A 449 18.62 24.33 -12.40
CA LYS A 449 17.39 23.77 -11.80
C LYS A 449 17.63 22.37 -11.23
N ILE A 450 18.35 21.53 -11.97
CA ILE A 450 18.65 20.15 -11.56
C ILE A 450 19.57 20.13 -10.35
N ARG A 451 20.66 20.92 -10.33
CA ARG A 451 21.54 21.08 -9.16
C ARG A 451 20.77 21.52 -7.92
N SER A 452 19.91 22.53 -8.06
CA SER A 452 19.09 23.01 -6.95
C SER A 452 18.13 21.94 -6.43
N ARG A 453 17.55 21.11 -7.30
CA ARG A 453 16.68 20.01 -6.86
C ARG A 453 17.46 18.88 -6.21
N LEU A 454 18.60 18.48 -6.77
CA LEU A 454 19.44 17.43 -6.20
C LEU A 454 19.97 17.83 -4.82
N SER A 455 20.46 19.06 -4.66
CA SER A 455 20.88 19.58 -3.36
C SER A 455 19.75 19.65 -2.33
N ALA A 456 18.51 19.92 -2.74
CA ALA A 456 17.35 19.86 -1.85
C ALA A 456 17.04 18.42 -1.40
N THR A 457 17.32 17.44 -2.27
CA THR A 457 17.11 16.01 -1.98
C THR A 457 18.31 15.32 -1.33
N ASP A 458 19.52 15.88 -1.36
CA ASP A 458 20.73 15.28 -0.74
C ASP A 458 20.50 14.98 0.75
N SER A 459 19.79 15.86 1.47
CA SER A 459 19.41 15.64 2.88
C SER A 459 18.46 14.45 3.10
N MET A 460 17.68 14.06 2.09
CA MET A 460 16.85 12.84 2.13
C MET A 460 17.71 11.57 2.02
N PHE A 461 18.93 11.67 1.46
CA PHE A 461 19.84 10.54 1.26
C PHE A 461 20.94 10.44 2.33
N ASP A 462 21.17 11.49 3.11
CA ASP A 462 22.19 11.50 4.19
C ASP A 462 21.91 10.48 5.31
N ALA A 463 20.64 10.13 5.56
CA ALA A 463 20.24 9.08 6.51
C ALA A 463 20.15 7.67 5.89
N GLY A 464 20.26 7.58 4.56
CA GLY A 464 19.82 6.44 3.74
C GLY A 464 18.29 6.40 3.61
N VAL A 465 17.77 6.20 2.39
CA VAL A 465 16.32 6.13 2.16
C VAL A 465 15.73 4.96 2.93
N ASP A 466 14.70 5.22 3.73
CA ASP A 466 13.91 4.20 4.40
C ASP A 466 12.88 3.61 3.42
N TYR A 467 13.22 2.47 2.80
CA TYR A 467 12.43 1.82 1.76
C TYR A 467 11.87 0.46 2.19
N ASP A 468 10.94 -0.07 1.40
CA ASP A 468 10.37 -1.40 1.62
C ASP A 468 11.29 -2.51 1.09
N TRP A 469 12.20 -2.98 1.94
CA TRP A 469 13.09 -4.10 1.63
C TRP A 469 12.36 -5.40 1.26
N ALA A 470 11.13 -5.61 1.77
CA ALA A 470 10.39 -6.84 1.53
C ALA A 470 9.88 -6.91 0.08
N THR A 471 9.42 -5.79 -0.48
CA THR A 471 9.00 -5.74 -1.89
C THR A 471 10.14 -5.43 -2.84
N HIS A 472 11.16 -4.68 -2.42
CA HIS A 472 12.28 -4.31 -3.29
C HIS A 472 13.34 -5.41 -3.40
N ASP A 473 13.79 -6.00 -2.29
CA ASP A 473 14.93 -6.93 -2.29
C ASP A 473 14.51 -8.38 -2.15
N LEU A 474 13.64 -8.63 -1.17
CA LEU A 474 13.26 -9.97 -0.80
C LEU A 474 12.47 -10.62 -1.94
N PHE A 475 11.39 -9.99 -2.40
CA PHE A 475 10.53 -10.54 -3.46
C PHE A 475 11.31 -10.94 -4.74
N PRO A 476 12.17 -10.09 -5.33
CA PRO A 476 12.95 -10.49 -6.51
C PRO A 476 13.93 -11.63 -6.25
N THR A 477 14.57 -11.65 -5.07
CA THR A 477 15.50 -12.72 -4.68
C THR A 477 14.84 -14.10 -4.79
N PHE A 478 13.56 -14.21 -4.39
CA PHE A 478 12.81 -15.46 -4.51
C PHE A 478 12.40 -15.82 -5.93
N LYS A 479 12.30 -14.82 -6.81
CA LYS A 479 12.11 -15.02 -8.24
C LYS A 479 13.43 -15.30 -8.96
N PHE A 480 14.49 -15.64 -8.21
CA PHE A 480 15.85 -15.83 -8.71
C PHE A 480 16.42 -14.59 -9.40
N ASP A 481 16.05 -13.39 -8.93
CA ASP A 481 16.71 -12.14 -9.31
C ASP A 481 17.43 -11.54 -8.11
N PHE A 482 18.76 -11.68 -8.10
CA PHE A 482 19.61 -11.26 -6.99
C PHE A 482 20.16 -9.84 -7.18
N ARG A 483 19.85 -9.15 -8.28
CA ARG A 483 20.34 -7.79 -8.56
C ARG A 483 19.89 -6.78 -7.50
N PRO A 484 18.62 -6.78 -7.03
CA PRO A 484 18.20 -5.88 -5.94
C PRO A 484 18.94 -6.16 -4.63
N ALA A 485 19.04 -7.43 -4.22
CA ALA A 485 19.80 -7.84 -3.04
C ALA A 485 21.30 -7.46 -3.14
N ALA A 486 21.90 -7.55 -4.33
CA ALA A 486 23.26 -7.07 -4.57
C ALA A 486 23.40 -5.58 -4.30
N SER A 487 22.40 -4.79 -4.74
CA SER A 487 22.35 -3.35 -4.50
C SER A 487 22.17 -3.01 -3.02
N PHE A 488 21.35 -3.76 -2.29
CA PHE A 488 21.23 -3.64 -0.83
C PHE A 488 22.57 -3.89 -0.13
N LEU A 489 23.28 -4.98 -0.47
CA LEU A 489 24.60 -5.27 0.11
C LEU A 489 25.62 -4.16 -0.19
N ASP A 490 25.57 -3.57 -1.39
CA ASP A 490 26.42 -2.45 -1.78
C ASP A 490 26.16 -1.19 -0.94
N ARG A 491 24.88 -0.91 -0.65
CA ARG A 491 24.44 0.19 0.23
C ARG A 491 24.86 -0.03 1.68
N VAL A 492 24.66 -1.25 2.21
CA VAL A 492 25.11 -1.58 3.57
C VAL A 492 26.61 -1.35 3.69
N ALA A 493 27.40 -1.86 2.73
CA ALA A 493 28.84 -1.61 2.71
C ALA A 493 29.16 -0.11 2.63
N ALA A 494 28.48 0.64 1.75
CA ALA A 494 28.67 2.08 1.60
C ALA A 494 28.43 2.85 2.92
N ARG A 495 27.36 2.49 3.64
CA ARG A 495 27.03 3.08 4.95
C ARG A 495 28.12 2.82 5.99
N PHE A 496 28.62 1.58 6.07
CA PHE A 496 29.76 1.24 6.95
C PHE A 496 31.03 2.01 6.62
N GLU A 497 31.21 2.37 5.34
CA GLU A 497 32.38 3.10 4.85
C GLU A 497 32.19 4.63 4.91
N GLY A 498 31.06 5.12 5.43
CA GLY A 498 30.75 6.55 5.50
C GLY A 498 30.63 7.21 4.13
N ARG A 499 30.26 6.45 3.09
CA ARG A 499 30.09 6.96 1.72
C ARG A 499 28.63 6.90 1.29
N GLN A 500 28.26 7.82 0.39
CA GLN A 500 26.98 7.75 -0.30
C GLN A 500 26.92 6.54 -1.25
N PRO A 501 25.80 5.81 -1.32
CA PRO A 501 25.61 4.75 -2.28
C PRO A 501 25.70 5.22 -3.74
N ARG A 502 26.04 4.30 -4.65
CA ARG A 502 26.15 4.62 -6.08
C ARG A 502 24.79 5.03 -6.64
N GLY A 503 24.77 6.15 -7.37
CA GLY A 503 23.61 6.63 -8.10
C GLY A 503 22.63 7.46 -7.27
N GLU A 504 22.90 7.72 -5.99
CA GLU A 504 22.06 8.56 -5.14
C GLU A 504 22.52 10.02 -5.07
N SER A 505 23.81 10.29 -5.25
CA SER A 505 24.34 11.66 -5.28
C SER A 505 25.45 11.80 -6.34
N CYS A 506 25.65 13.04 -6.80
CA CYS A 506 26.81 13.42 -7.63
C CYS A 506 28.01 13.86 -6.79
N THR A 507 27.89 13.87 -5.46
CA THR A 507 28.99 14.19 -4.56
C THR A 507 30.09 13.12 -4.65
N PRO A 508 31.35 13.49 -4.88
CA PRO A 508 32.46 12.53 -4.89
C PRO A 508 32.54 11.81 -3.53
N PRO A 509 32.62 10.47 -3.50
CA PRO A 509 32.72 9.75 -2.23
C PRO A 509 34.05 10.07 -1.54
N ALA A 510 34.01 10.18 -0.21
CA ALA A 510 35.22 10.31 0.60
C ALA A 510 36.15 9.09 0.39
N PRO A 511 37.48 9.28 0.50
CA PRO A 511 38.42 8.16 0.44
C PRO A 511 38.12 7.17 1.57
N VAL A 512 38.19 5.89 1.23
CA VAL A 512 37.83 4.80 2.12
C VAL A 512 38.97 4.53 3.08
N ASP A 513 38.68 4.54 4.37
CA ASP A 513 39.65 4.10 5.36
C ASP A 513 40.01 2.61 5.13
N LEU A 514 41.29 2.25 5.31
CA LEU A 514 41.78 0.89 5.04
C LEU A 514 41.13 -0.15 5.94
N VAL A 515 40.79 0.20 7.18
CA VAL A 515 40.12 -0.70 8.12
C VAL A 515 38.67 -0.89 7.68
N ALA A 516 37.97 0.20 7.37
CA ALA A 516 36.60 0.14 6.87
C ALA A 516 36.49 -0.71 5.59
N GLY A 517 37.37 -0.47 4.60
CA GLY A 517 37.39 -1.22 3.34
C GLY A 517 37.73 -2.71 3.52
N SER A 518 38.55 -3.06 4.51
CA SER A 518 38.85 -4.45 4.83
C SER A 518 37.67 -5.17 5.48
N LEU A 519 36.95 -4.47 6.37
CA LEU A 519 35.77 -5.01 7.06
C LEU A 519 34.57 -5.20 6.13
N THR A 520 34.42 -4.36 5.11
CA THR A 520 33.31 -4.44 4.12
C THR A 520 33.63 -5.32 2.93
N LEU A 521 34.86 -5.80 2.75
CA LEU A 521 35.26 -6.67 1.64
C LEU A 521 34.35 -7.90 1.48
N PRO A 522 33.93 -8.61 2.54
CA PRO A 522 32.99 -9.72 2.41
C PRO A 522 31.63 -9.28 1.84
N LEU A 523 31.10 -8.14 2.28
CA LEU A 523 29.83 -7.59 1.77
C LEU A 523 29.93 -7.19 0.29
N ARG A 524 31.04 -6.55 -0.10
CA ARG A 524 31.31 -6.18 -1.49
C ARG A 524 31.49 -7.41 -2.39
N ALA A 525 32.16 -8.45 -1.89
CA ALA A 525 32.30 -9.71 -2.61
C ALA A 525 30.95 -10.42 -2.79
N LEU A 526 30.11 -10.47 -1.74
CA LEU A 526 28.76 -11.02 -1.80
C LEU A 526 27.86 -10.20 -2.75
N SER A 527 27.95 -8.88 -2.72
CA SER A 527 27.24 -7.99 -3.64
C SER A 527 27.60 -8.31 -5.10
N LEU A 528 28.90 -8.44 -5.41
CA LEU A 528 29.35 -8.81 -6.75
C LEU A 528 28.83 -10.20 -7.16
N LEU A 529 28.97 -11.20 -6.28
CA LEU A 529 28.49 -12.57 -6.54
C LEU A 529 26.98 -12.61 -6.78
N ALA A 530 26.19 -11.85 -6.00
CA ALA A 530 24.76 -11.74 -6.18
C ALA A 530 24.42 -11.06 -7.51
N ALA A 531 25.07 -9.94 -7.84
CA ALA A 531 24.83 -9.22 -9.09
C ALA A 531 25.12 -10.07 -10.32
N THR A 532 26.16 -10.92 -10.25
CA THR A 532 26.61 -11.78 -11.36
C THR A 532 26.20 -13.24 -11.21
N PHE A 533 25.25 -13.57 -10.33
CA PHE A 533 24.86 -14.95 -10.09
C PHE A 533 24.35 -15.58 -11.41
N PRO A 534 24.83 -16.78 -11.79
CA PRO A 534 24.36 -17.43 -13.01
C PRO A 534 22.90 -17.90 -12.83
N PHE A 535 22.15 -18.01 -13.92
CA PHE A 535 20.74 -18.46 -13.90
C PHE A 535 19.75 -17.51 -13.21
N GLN A 536 20.06 -16.21 -13.18
CA GLN A 536 19.10 -15.21 -12.74
C GLN A 536 17.92 -15.08 -13.70
N ASN A 537 16.74 -14.76 -13.16
CA ASN A 537 15.58 -14.44 -13.98
C ASN A 537 15.82 -13.14 -14.75
N THR A 538 15.88 -13.24 -16.08
CA THR A 538 16.12 -12.10 -16.95
C THR A 538 14.86 -11.27 -17.21
N ALA A 539 13.67 -11.83 -16.99
CA ALA A 539 12.39 -11.13 -17.12
C ALA A 539 12.13 -10.28 -15.86
N ARG A 540 12.52 -9.00 -15.94
CA ARG A 540 12.34 -8.05 -14.83
C ARG A 540 10.87 -7.85 -14.47
N GLU A 541 9.96 -7.91 -15.44
CA GLU A 541 8.52 -7.80 -15.19
C GLU A 541 7.99 -8.93 -14.29
N ASP A 542 8.58 -10.12 -14.35
CA ASP A 542 8.14 -11.29 -13.56
C ASP A 542 8.86 -11.44 -12.21
N SER A 543 9.93 -10.66 -12.00
CA SER A 543 10.79 -10.72 -10.82
C SER A 543 10.69 -9.48 -9.95
N HIS A 544 10.50 -8.29 -10.53
CA HIS A 544 10.28 -7.05 -9.80
C HIS A 544 8.82 -6.88 -9.40
N THR A 545 8.58 -6.12 -8.33
CA THR A 545 7.22 -5.70 -7.96
C THR A 545 6.79 -4.45 -8.74
N ILE A 546 5.47 -4.21 -8.81
CA ILE A 546 4.83 -3.17 -9.63
C ILE A 546 5.53 -1.79 -9.55
N GLY A 547 5.75 -1.24 -8.35
CA GLY A 547 6.39 0.07 -8.21
C GLY A 547 7.92 0.06 -8.13
N ASN A 548 8.55 -1.12 -8.25
CA ASN A 548 10.01 -1.28 -8.30
C ASN A 548 10.50 -1.66 -9.71
N LEU A 549 9.62 -1.60 -10.72
CA LEU A 549 9.97 -1.72 -12.12
C LEU A 549 10.06 -0.32 -12.74
N ASP A 550 11.28 0.19 -12.86
CA ASP A 550 11.55 1.44 -13.58
C ASP A 550 11.65 1.17 -15.09
N PRO A 551 11.05 2.01 -15.95
CA PRO A 551 11.30 1.95 -17.38
C PRO A 551 12.81 2.21 -17.66
N PRO A 552 13.42 1.50 -18.61
CA PRO A 552 14.83 1.66 -18.93
C PRO A 552 15.10 3.05 -19.50
N ARG A 553 16.11 3.70 -18.92
CA ARG A 553 16.58 5.01 -19.39
C ARG A 553 17.21 4.90 -20.79
N PRO A 554 17.00 5.90 -21.67
CA PRO A 554 17.68 6.03 -22.94
C PRO A 554 19.21 5.98 -22.78
N ALA A 555 19.88 5.24 -23.66
CA ALA A 555 21.33 5.10 -23.65
C ALA A 555 22.07 6.40 -24.02
N ALA A 556 21.40 7.29 -24.76
CA ALA A 556 21.90 8.59 -25.17
C ALA A 556 20.96 9.70 -24.68
N GLY A 557 21.48 10.94 -24.63
CA GLY A 557 20.75 12.12 -24.14
C GLY A 557 21.17 12.55 -22.74
N VAL A 558 20.84 13.80 -22.41
CA VAL A 558 21.11 14.39 -21.10
C VAL A 558 19.85 14.41 -20.24
N LEU A 559 19.98 14.69 -18.93
CA LEU A 559 18.82 14.70 -18.02
C LEU A 559 17.72 15.70 -18.40
N ALA A 560 18.05 16.71 -19.22
CA ALA A 560 17.11 17.69 -19.72
C ALA A 560 16.38 17.25 -21.01
N ASP A 561 16.92 16.27 -21.72
CA ASP A 561 16.30 15.75 -22.95
C ASP A 561 15.31 14.66 -22.56
N ALA A 562 14.02 14.92 -22.73
CA ALA A 562 12.98 13.91 -22.48
C ALA A 562 12.89 12.95 -23.69
N GLN A 563 13.65 11.86 -23.65
CA GLN A 563 13.71 10.86 -24.73
C GLN A 563 12.80 9.66 -24.43
N PRO A 564 12.11 9.07 -25.43
CA PRO A 564 11.28 7.88 -25.23
C PRO A 564 12.08 6.69 -24.68
N SER A 565 11.48 5.93 -23.76
CA SER A 565 12.03 4.66 -23.28
C SER A 565 11.95 3.58 -24.36
N ALA A 566 12.97 2.73 -24.45
CA ALA A 566 12.96 1.55 -25.34
C ALA A 566 11.98 0.45 -24.89
N ALA A 567 11.60 0.44 -23.61
CA ALA A 567 10.56 -0.43 -23.05
C ALA A 567 9.67 0.41 -22.12
N PRO A 568 8.58 1.01 -22.62
CA PRO A 568 7.81 2.04 -21.92
C PRO A 568 6.83 1.43 -20.90
N PHE A 569 7.31 0.54 -20.04
CA PHE A 569 6.52 -0.15 -19.03
C PHE A 569 7.17 0.00 -17.65
N GLY A 570 6.34 0.10 -16.62
CA GLY A 570 6.80 0.31 -15.25
C GLY A 570 6.18 1.55 -14.59
N THR A 571 6.98 2.25 -13.81
CA THR A 571 6.55 3.39 -12.99
C THR A 571 6.25 4.63 -13.83
N THR A 572 5.16 5.33 -13.51
CA THR A 572 4.62 6.45 -14.30
C THR A 572 4.61 7.77 -13.53
N HIS A 573 4.58 7.72 -12.20
CA HIS A 573 4.47 8.89 -11.33
C HIS A 573 5.40 8.79 -10.12
N GLU A 574 5.65 9.94 -9.50
CA GLU A 574 6.35 10.07 -8.22
C GLU A 574 5.45 10.78 -7.18
N LEU A 575 5.64 10.44 -5.91
CA LEU A 575 4.92 11.02 -4.76
C LEU A 575 5.90 11.44 -3.67
N LEU A 576 5.84 12.71 -3.26
CA LEU A 576 6.64 13.28 -2.19
C LEU A 576 5.74 13.90 -1.13
N GLY A 577 6.17 13.83 0.14
CA GLY A 577 5.58 14.62 1.20
C GLY A 577 5.83 16.10 1.00
N LEU A 578 4.98 16.93 1.60
CA LEU A 578 5.18 18.39 1.61
C LEU A 578 6.24 18.81 2.64
N ASP A 579 6.39 18.04 3.71
CA ASP A 579 7.40 18.23 4.74
C ASP A 579 8.69 17.46 4.41
N ALA A 580 9.81 17.84 5.03
CA ALA A 580 11.05 17.08 4.92
C ALA A 580 10.90 15.71 5.62
N SER A 581 11.71 14.73 5.19
CA SER A 581 11.73 13.40 5.80
C SER A 581 11.94 13.48 7.32
N GLY A 582 11.15 12.69 8.06
CA GLY A 582 11.16 12.67 9.53
C GLY A 582 10.52 13.87 10.24
N LEU A 583 10.13 14.93 9.52
CA LEU A 583 9.38 16.06 10.09
C LEU A 583 7.87 15.86 10.05
N GLU A 584 7.39 14.94 9.20
CA GLU A 584 5.96 14.65 9.11
C GLU A 584 5.47 14.02 10.42
N ARG A 585 4.39 14.58 10.96
CA ARG A 585 3.86 14.18 12.27
C ARG A 585 2.93 12.99 12.13
N HIS A 586 3.20 11.95 12.90
CA HIS A 586 2.20 10.92 13.19
C HIS A 586 1.24 11.43 14.26
N HIS A 587 -0.06 11.21 14.03
CA HIS A 587 -1.11 11.57 14.99
C HIS A 587 -1.69 10.31 15.63
N PRO A 588 -1.54 10.11 16.96
CA PRO A 588 -2.11 8.96 17.64
C PRO A 588 -3.63 8.93 17.54
N TYR A 589 -4.19 7.74 17.31
CA TYR A 589 -5.62 7.45 17.19
C TYR A 589 -6.44 8.09 18.32
N ALA A 590 -6.01 7.87 19.57
CA ALA A 590 -6.77 8.28 20.74
C ALA A 590 -6.93 9.80 20.91
N THR A 591 -6.06 10.58 20.26
CA THR A 591 -6.03 12.05 20.31
C THR A 591 -6.43 12.70 18.98
N LEU A 592 -6.81 11.91 17.98
CA LEU A 592 -6.99 12.41 16.61
C LEU A 592 -8.12 13.45 16.47
N ALA A 593 -9.15 13.37 17.30
CA ALA A 593 -10.23 14.36 17.34
C ALA A 593 -9.71 15.77 17.70
N ASP A 594 -8.72 15.84 18.59
CA ASP A 594 -8.13 17.09 19.10
C ASP A 594 -6.83 17.47 18.34
N ALA A 595 -6.36 16.65 17.41
CA ALA A 595 -5.11 16.89 16.70
C ALA A 595 -5.15 18.19 15.87
N ALA A 596 -4.07 18.96 15.89
CA ALA A 596 -3.84 20.09 14.99
C ALA A 596 -3.48 19.61 13.57
N LEU A 597 -4.44 18.92 12.94
CA LEU A 597 -4.33 18.33 11.62
C LEU A 597 -5.43 18.89 10.72
N ASP A 598 -5.02 19.41 9.56
CA ASP A 598 -5.92 19.89 8.52
C ASP A 598 -5.72 19.10 7.22
N CYS A 599 -6.83 18.82 6.53
CA CYS A 599 -6.87 18.17 5.22
C CYS A 599 -7.77 19.01 4.32
N PRO A 600 -7.28 20.20 3.89
CA PRO A 600 -8.10 21.15 3.16
C PRO A 600 -8.60 20.52 1.86
N ARG A 601 -9.78 20.98 1.44
CA ARG A 601 -10.37 20.57 0.16
C ARG A 601 -9.44 20.95 -0.99
N SER A 602 -9.10 19.98 -1.83
CA SER A 602 -8.22 20.16 -2.97
C SER A 602 -8.99 19.92 -4.26
N ASP A 603 -9.88 20.86 -4.60
CA ASP A 603 -10.59 20.79 -5.87
C ASP A 603 -9.70 21.30 -7.03
N HIS A 604 -9.96 20.75 -8.20
CA HIS A 604 -9.45 21.14 -9.51
C HIS A 604 -7.93 21.12 -9.66
N TRP A 605 -7.18 20.62 -8.66
CA TRP A 605 -5.71 20.67 -8.67
C TRP A 605 -5.12 19.88 -9.83
N LEU A 606 -5.72 18.75 -10.21
CA LEU A 606 -5.20 17.90 -11.29
C LEU A 606 -5.45 18.56 -12.65
N THR A 607 -6.64 19.14 -12.87
CA THR A 607 -6.92 19.97 -14.06
C THR A 607 -5.92 21.13 -14.14
N ARG A 608 -5.72 21.87 -13.04
CA ARG A 608 -4.78 22.99 -13.00
C ARG A 608 -3.33 22.58 -13.23
N GLY A 609 -2.91 21.43 -12.71
CA GLY A 609 -1.59 20.86 -12.94
C GLY A 609 -1.36 20.54 -14.41
N ARG A 610 -2.35 19.92 -15.07
CA ARG A 610 -2.33 19.63 -16.51
C ARG A 610 -2.30 20.93 -17.34
N LEU A 611 -3.12 21.91 -16.99
CA LEU A 611 -3.17 23.21 -17.68
C LEU A 611 -1.86 24.00 -17.56
N ALA A 612 -1.17 23.92 -16.42
CA ALA A 612 0.14 24.53 -16.23
C ALA A 612 1.23 23.99 -17.18
N ARG A 613 0.97 22.83 -17.79
CA ARG A 613 1.83 22.17 -18.80
C ARG A 613 1.18 22.10 -20.17
N ALA A 614 0.33 23.07 -20.53
CA ALA A 614 -0.27 23.14 -21.87
C ALA A 614 0.78 23.14 -22.99
N ASP A 615 1.96 23.73 -22.75
CA ASP A 615 3.12 23.70 -23.66
C ASP A 615 3.65 22.28 -23.94
N ARG A 616 3.40 21.34 -23.03
CA ARG A 616 3.75 19.93 -23.13
C ARG A 616 2.54 19.03 -23.26
N ARG A 617 1.40 19.56 -23.71
CA ARG A 617 0.14 18.80 -23.89
C ARG A 617 -0.30 18.14 -22.56
N GLY A 618 -0.08 18.84 -21.46
CA GLY A 618 -0.36 18.39 -20.10
C GLY A 618 0.68 17.44 -19.49
N ASN A 619 1.63 16.91 -20.27
CA ASN A 619 2.63 15.98 -19.75
C ASN A 619 3.62 16.67 -18.79
N PHE A 620 4.21 15.90 -17.87
CA PHE A 620 5.09 16.41 -16.81
C PHE A 620 4.43 17.43 -15.86
N TRP A 621 3.13 17.28 -15.62
CA TRP A 621 2.44 18.06 -14.61
C TRP A 621 3.00 17.74 -13.21
N ASP A 622 2.96 18.74 -12.34
CA ASP A 622 3.52 18.71 -11.00
C ASP A 622 2.55 19.47 -10.11
N SER A 623 2.05 18.81 -9.07
CA SER A 623 1.06 19.41 -8.16
C SER A 623 1.61 20.58 -7.33
N ALA A 624 2.92 20.83 -7.34
CA ALA A 624 3.52 22.05 -6.80
C ALA A 624 3.50 23.23 -7.78
N ASP A 625 3.38 22.98 -9.08
CA ASP A 625 3.40 23.98 -10.16
C ASP A 625 1.99 24.08 -10.79
N LEU A 626 1.00 24.59 -10.04
CA LEU A 626 -0.39 24.68 -10.50
C LEU A 626 -0.67 25.97 -11.29
N ALA A 627 -1.57 25.89 -12.28
CA ALA A 627 -2.16 27.06 -12.91
C ALA A 627 -2.98 27.87 -11.87
N PRO A 628 -3.19 29.19 -12.08
CA PRO A 628 -4.00 30.00 -11.17
C PRO A 628 -5.38 29.37 -10.93
N GLY A 629 -5.75 29.22 -9.65
CA GLY A 629 -7.03 28.68 -9.23
C GLY A 629 -8.01 29.75 -8.75
N ARG A 630 -9.23 29.33 -8.43
CA ARG A 630 -10.22 30.17 -7.74
C ARG A 630 -9.82 30.36 -6.26
N PRO A 631 -10.30 31.42 -5.59
CA PRO A 631 -10.09 31.59 -4.16
C PRO A 631 -10.56 30.35 -3.38
N GLY A 632 -9.71 29.81 -2.52
CA GLY A 632 -9.99 28.60 -1.73
C GLY A 632 -9.61 27.27 -2.40
N GLU A 633 -9.07 27.28 -3.62
CA GLU A 633 -8.55 26.06 -4.25
C GLU A 633 -7.11 25.76 -3.81
N HIS A 634 -6.94 24.70 -3.03
CA HIS A 634 -5.65 24.27 -2.50
C HIS A 634 -5.01 23.15 -3.34
N GLY A 635 -3.68 23.01 -3.23
CA GLY A 635 -2.98 21.84 -3.74
C GLY A 635 -3.25 20.59 -2.89
N PRO A 636 -2.89 19.40 -3.40
CA PRO A 636 -3.06 18.15 -2.66
C PRO A 636 -2.15 18.08 -1.44
N ALA A 637 -2.50 17.26 -0.47
CA ALA A 637 -1.75 17.09 0.78
C ALA A 637 -0.41 16.35 0.61
N ALA A 638 -0.17 15.77 -0.55
CA ALA A 638 1.11 15.25 -0.97
C ALA A 638 1.39 15.68 -2.41
N ARG A 639 2.66 15.84 -2.76
CA ARG A 639 3.07 16.27 -4.09
C ARG A 639 3.09 15.08 -5.05
N PHE A 640 2.13 15.04 -5.95
CA PHE A 640 2.10 14.15 -7.12
C PHE A 640 2.86 14.76 -8.29
N LEU A 641 3.66 13.94 -8.99
CA LEU A 641 4.36 14.29 -10.21
C LEU A 641 4.08 13.25 -11.29
N HIS A 642 3.70 13.72 -12.48
CA HIS A 642 3.55 12.85 -13.65
C HIS A 642 4.85 12.80 -14.46
N GLY A 643 5.22 11.58 -14.86
CA GLY A 643 6.51 11.30 -15.48
C GLY A 643 7.65 11.28 -14.47
N LEU A 644 8.78 10.71 -14.89
CA LEU A 644 9.95 10.55 -14.04
C LEU A 644 10.91 11.71 -14.31
N GLN A 645 10.70 12.81 -13.60
CA GLN A 645 11.53 14.01 -13.79
C GLN A 645 13.00 13.68 -13.43
N LEU A 646 13.95 14.39 -14.05
CA LEU A 646 15.39 14.20 -13.81
C LEU A 646 15.97 12.85 -14.26
N THR A 647 15.25 12.07 -15.05
CA THR A 647 15.76 10.81 -15.64
C THR A 647 16.23 10.95 -17.09
N GLY A 648 15.86 12.06 -17.77
CA GLY A 648 15.97 12.18 -19.22
C GLY A 648 14.98 11.30 -19.99
N MET A 649 13.95 10.77 -19.32
CA MET A 649 12.90 9.98 -19.95
C MET A 649 11.67 10.86 -20.26
N ALA A 650 11.11 10.68 -21.44
CA ALA A 650 9.74 11.09 -21.72
C ALA A 650 8.77 10.26 -20.85
N PRO A 651 7.59 10.79 -20.48
CA PRO A 651 6.61 10.03 -19.74
C PRO A 651 6.13 8.87 -20.60
N ILE A 652 6.01 7.70 -19.99
CA ILE A 652 5.55 6.48 -20.68
C ILE A 652 4.01 6.39 -20.73
N THR A 653 3.33 7.37 -20.15
CA THR A 653 1.86 7.53 -20.14
C THR A 653 1.48 8.95 -20.53
N ARG A 654 0.23 9.15 -20.94
CA ARG A 654 -0.33 10.48 -21.21
C ARG A 654 -0.77 11.15 -19.91
N ALA A 655 -0.92 12.49 -19.97
CA ALA A 655 -1.31 13.32 -18.83
C ALA A 655 -2.64 12.91 -18.16
N ASN A 656 -3.55 12.30 -18.94
CA ASN A 656 -4.88 11.88 -18.53
C ASN A 656 -4.99 10.37 -18.28
N ASP A 657 -3.88 9.65 -18.26
CA ASP A 657 -3.89 8.19 -18.04
C ASP A 657 -4.48 7.87 -16.65
N PRO A 658 -5.48 6.97 -16.56
CA PRO A 658 -6.16 6.65 -15.31
C PRO A 658 -5.41 5.61 -14.45
N PHE A 659 -4.28 5.09 -14.92
CA PHE A 659 -3.49 4.05 -14.25
C PHE A 659 -2.18 4.61 -13.70
N TRP A 660 -2.13 4.82 -12.39
CA TRP A 660 -1.01 5.49 -11.75
C TRP A 660 -0.09 4.49 -11.05
N ASN A 661 1.09 4.22 -11.61
CA ASN A 661 2.14 3.45 -10.94
C ASN A 661 3.14 4.41 -10.29
N VAL A 662 2.99 4.59 -9.00
CA VAL A 662 3.56 5.69 -8.24
C VAL A 662 4.67 5.19 -7.34
N ARG A 663 5.81 5.84 -7.45
CA ARG A 663 6.94 5.68 -6.54
C ARG A 663 6.86 6.75 -5.47
N ALA A 664 6.73 6.35 -4.22
CA ALA A 664 6.58 7.26 -3.09
C ALA A 664 7.86 7.31 -2.27
N PHE A 665 8.34 8.52 -1.96
CA PHE A 665 9.54 8.72 -1.16
C PHE A 665 9.23 8.60 0.33
N ASP A 666 10.27 8.49 1.15
CA ASP A 666 10.19 8.25 2.59
C ASP A 666 9.35 9.30 3.34
N ASN A 667 9.36 10.55 2.86
CA ASN A 667 8.53 11.63 3.39
C ASN A 667 7.05 11.57 2.95
N ALA A 668 6.64 10.58 2.13
CA ALA A 668 5.25 10.33 1.74
C ALA A 668 4.78 8.92 2.13
N LEU A 669 5.66 7.93 1.99
CA LEU A 669 5.43 6.53 2.30
C LEU A 669 6.77 5.91 2.69
N SER A 670 7.07 5.91 3.98
CA SER A 670 8.29 5.28 4.49
C SER A 670 8.13 3.77 4.66
N ARG A 671 9.11 2.98 4.22
CA ARG A 671 9.16 1.52 4.52
C ARG A 671 7.91 0.73 4.07
N HIS A 672 7.74 -0.48 4.61
CA HIS A 672 6.59 -1.35 4.32
C HIS A 672 5.28 -0.85 4.94
N ASP A 673 5.35 -0.30 6.16
CA ASP A 673 4.18 0.06 6.99
C ASP A 673 3.97 1.57 7.17
N GLY A 674 4.76 2.44 6.52
CA GLY A 674 4.65 3.90 6.68
C GLY A 674 3.53 4.55 5.88
N TYR A 675 2.49 3.79 5.53
CA TYR A 675 1.24 4.33 5.00
C TYR A 675 0.39 5.03 6.09
N ARG A 676 0.89 5.11 7.33
CA ARG A 676 0.24 5.76 8.48
C ARG A 676 0.41 7.28 8.54
N LEU A 677 1.16 7.85 7.60
CA LEU A 677 1.42 9.28 7.53
C LEU A 677 0.13 10.05 7.25
N SER A 678 -0.18 11.08 8.04
CA SER A 678 -1.46 11.78 7.93
C SER A 678 -1.60 12.54 6.61
N SER A 679 -0.50 13.04 6.03
CA SER A 679 -0.52 13.66 4.70
C SER A 679 -0.83 12.63 3.61
N PHE A 680 -0.27 11.42 3.73
CA PHE A 680 -0.54 10.30 2.82
C PHE A 680 -2.01 9.88 2.87
N ILE A 681 -2.56 9.70 4.08
CA ILE A 681 -3.97 9.36 4.28
C ILE A 681 -4.85 10.47 3.68
N CYS A 682 -4.55 11.74 3.96
CA CYS A 682 -5.29 12.87 3.40
C CYS A 682 -5.22 12.86 1.86
N ALA A 683 -4.04 12.72 1.26
CA ALA A 683 -3.84 12.74 -0.18
C ALA A 683 -4.63 11.63 -0.89
N LEU A 684 -4.65 10.41 -0.34
CA LEU A 684 -5.44 9.31 -0.92
C LEU A 684 -6.95 9.57 -0.80
N ASN A 685 -7.41 10.10 0.34
CA ASN A 685 -8.83 10.42 0.52
C ASN A 685 -9.26 11.58 -0.41
N GLN A 686 -8.42 12.59 -0.63
CA GLN A 686 -8.70 13.70 -1.56
C GLN A 686 -8.99 13.22 -2.99
N LEU A 687 -8.34 12.14 -3.47
CA LEU A 687 -8.61 11.58 -4.80
C LEU A 687 -10.06 11.11 -4.97
N VAL A 688 -10.76 10.79 -3.88
CA VAL A 688 -12.13 10.28 -3.90
C VAL A 688 -13.12 11.30 -3.32
N MET A 689 -12.76 11.98 -2.24
CA MET A 689 -13.62 12.94 -1.55
C MET A 689 -13.81 14.23 -2.36
N ASP A 690 -12.75 14.74 -2.98
CA ASP A 690 -12.71 16.08 -3.60
C ASP A 690 -12.93 16.01 -5.11
N ASP A 691 -13.30 17.13 -5.73
CA ASP A 691 -13.38 17.23 -7.18
C ASP A 691 -12.02 17.63 -7.78
N ILE A 692 -11.07 16.69 -7.86
CA ILE A 692 -9.69 17.00 -8.27
C ILE A 692 -9.55 17.41 -9.75
N THR A 693 -10.53 17.09 -10.60
CA THR A 693 -10.53 17.47 -12.02
C THR A 693 -11.63 18.51 -12.28
N ASP A 694 -12.76 18.11 -12.85
CA ASP A 694 -14.01 18.87 -13.06
C ASP A 694 -15.16 17.88 -13.36
N ALA A 695 -15.02 16.64 -12.87
CA ALA A 695 -15.90 15.53 -13.18
C ALA A 695 -16.28 14.79 -11.88
N PRO A 696 -17.57 14.53 -11.65
CA PRO A 696 -18.02 13.87 -10.44
C PRO A 696 -17.40 12.47 -10.33
N THR A 697 -17.06 12.06 -9.11
CA THR A 697 -16.70 10.66 -8.83
C THR A 697 -17.91 9.77 -9.04
N LEU A 698 -17.93 9.01 -10.13
CA LEU A 698 -18.96 8.01 -10.39
C LEU A 698 -18.43 6.63 -9.98
N MET A 699 -19.28 5.86 -9.29
CA MET A 699 -19.09 4.40 -9.18
C MET A 699 -19.62 3.76 -10.45
N ASN A 700 -19.06 2.61 -10.84
CA ASN A 700 -19.56 1.90 -12.00
C ASN A 700 -20.96 1.34 -11.68
N ASP A 701 -21.97 1.77 -12.43
CA ASP A 701 -23.29 1.15 -12.33
C ASP A 701 -23.24 -0.16 -13.13
N HIS A 702 -22.99 -1.28 -12.43
CA HIS A 702 -22.97 -2.60 -13.04
C HIS A 702 -24.32 -3.03 -13.66
N ARG A 703 -25.35 -2.17 -13.64
CA ARG A 703 -26.67 -2.45 -14.21
C ARG A 703 -26.72 -2.52 -15.74
N ASP A 704 -25.73 -2.03 -16.48
CA ASP A 704 -25.80 -1.98 -17.96
C ASP A 704 -24.91 -2.96 -18.74
N THR A 705 -24.38 -4.01 -18.10
CA THR A 705 -23.69 -5.11 -18.83
C THR A 705 -24.37 -6.47 -18.71
N GLN A 706 -25.67 -6.50 -18.98
CA GLN A 706 -26.36 -7.63 -19.62
C GLN A 706 -27.03 -7.00 -20.84
N ILE A 707 -26.80 -7.31 -22.11
CA ILE A 707 -26.50 -8.51 -22.90
C ILE A 707 -25.98 -7.96 -24.28
N PRO A 708 -25.28 -8.69 -25.17
CA PRO A 708 -25.37 -8.38 -26.60
C PRO A 708 -26.80 -8.50 -27.15
#